data_AF-A0A838F4F6-F1
#
_entry.id   AF-A0A838F4F6-F1
#
_cell.length_a   1.000
_cell.length_b   1.000
_cell.length_c   1.000
_cell.angle_alpha   90.00
_cell.angle_beta   90.00
_cell.angle_gamma   90.00
#
_symmetry.space_group_name_H-M   'P 1'
#
loop_
_entity.id
_entity.type
_entity.pdbx_description
1 polymer ?
#
loop_
_entity_poly.entity_id
_entity_poly.type
_entity_poly.pdbx_seq_one_letter_code
_entity_poly.pdbx_strand_id
1 'polypeptide(L)'
;MQKLILMSLFLFSCSTFHKPGNYQREIASLQNSSNLELKLSQDLVFANGANSVMLRVAQKNKTEDSPQINPADLKLVTDVKVESGKFTLVDGAFQISIKPQVKSSDIKIMVIWKDKVSPFIKLKTTMAPMKDKMLPIKSDANESRYVSDLYYIRQDNFPAGQFEGFRLDNQGGNVIVSAENSQRSFDFDYDEQARQNISMMVTDAPNGTVSHTMHSLFLFFPRKVLPFAEIKNKEVTATLPNGEQMMFAESGEIKGGVFTEGPVDVGPDRFKRTYADLKYQGKGILLRANARGQMPQQGQFEATKIDMEYGIKFSADVLIINGTTGQRCRRPKIDFWPADDISPILFKFPTDKEFDVYLKAKCGFGIPETAEEVKPEEKDENIDELAAEVWSKCENSSDIKKCIQDESEIIEDESNRSKVRFILELKLLEAKAAEQLTIAEVLQKEVAIIRITLLAEATWVKSESCLDKSKALVKGSFQFHNIQNLIENSLVQNCSTIKEEMAKIAALETPPLKEKLEADFSWATVSNKERLIADCQKKAMTLITSDFRYHQTPALYSPSLQIICTSVESSEAFKGWILTQSAGLEEKILALVLLDIEVRGEKQALECLEEYPMDTQLNRMRFKKQREICLVDNWFSLEADAIKQAKRDP
;
A
#
# COMPACT_ATOMS: atom_id res chain seq x y z
N MET A 1 26.23 50.96 20.83
CA MET A 1 25.34 50.53 21.93
C MET A 1 23.97 49.98 21.48
N GLN A 2 23.35 50.47 20.40
CA GLN A 2 22.04 49.94 19.92
C GLN A 2 22.08 48.55 19.24
N LYS A 3 23.23 48.07 18.75
CA LYS A 3 23.35 46.69 18.19
C LYS A 3 23.53 45.58 19.24
N LEU A 4 23.83 45.92 20.50
CA LEU A 4 23.93 44.94 21.59
C LEU A 4 22.58 44.62 22.26
N ILE A 5 21.58 45.49 22.10
CA ILE A 5 20.24 45.32 22.71
C ILE A 5 19.33 44.41 21.87
N LEU A 6 19.52 44.37 20.54
CA LEU A 6 18.76 43.45 19.67
C LEU A 6 19.24 41.99 19.77
N MET A 7 20.52 41.77 20.09
CA MET A 7 21.08 40.43 20.21
C MET A 7 20.80 39.80 21.60
N SER A 8 20.56 40.63 22.62
CA SER A 8 20.12 40.18 23.95
C SER A 8 18.63 39.85 24.02
N LEU A 9 17.79 40.42 23.16
CA LEU A 9 16.38 40.03 23.01
C LEU A 9 16.20 38.68 22.30
N PHE A 10 17.10 38.30 21.39
CA PHE A 10 17.06 36.99 20.72
C PHE A 10 17.61 35.84 21.57
N LEU A 11 18.52 36.14 22.52
CA LEU A 11 19.08 35.13 23.43
C LEU A 11 18.22 34.89 24.68
N PHE A 12 17.29 35.80 25.02
CA PHE A 12 16.34 35.60 26.13
C PHE A 12 15.06 34.83 25.73
N SER A 13 14.80 34.62 24.44
CA SER A 13 13.63 33.85 23.97
C SER A 13 13.88 32.35 23.75
N CYS A 14 15.12 31.86 23.95
CA CYS A 14 15.47 30.44 23.77
C CYS A 14 15.68 29.65 25.07
N SER A 15 15.44 30.23 26.25
CA SER A 15 15.76 29.61 27.55
C SER A 15 14.56 29.31 28.46
N THR A 16 13.33 29.30 27.92
CA THR A 16 12.20 28.68 28.62
C THR A 16 11.89 27.31 28.02
N PHE A 17 12.29 26.26 28.74
CA PHE A 17 11.87 24.89 28.48
C PHE A 17 10.33 24.81 28.52
N HIS A 18 9.69 24.88 27.34
CA HIS A 18 8.34 24.37 27.18
C HIS A 18 8.42 22.86 26.95
N LYS A 19 7.80 22.10 27.86
CA LYS A 19 7.67 20.65 27.74
C LYS A 19 6.97 20.32 26.41
N PRO A 20 7.48 19.38 25.59
CA PRO A 20 6.90 19.04 24.28
C PRO A 20 5.41 18.61 24.35
N GLY A 21 4.91 18.20 25.51
CA GLY A 21 3.50 17.85 25.73
C GLY A 21 2.50 19.02 25.70
N ASN A 22 2.93 20.27 25.91
CA ASN A 22 2.01 21.42 25.87
C ASN A 22 1.66 21.84 24.43
N TYR A 23 2.57 21.65 23.47
CA TYR A 23 2.37 22.06 22.08
C TYR A 23 1.29 21.24 21.38
N GLN A 24 1.24 19.92 21.63
CA GLN A 24 0.19 19.07 21.08
C GLN A 24 -1.20 19.34 21.71
N ARG A 25 -1.26 19.72 22.99
CA ARG A 25 -2.53 20.13 23.64
C ARG A 25 -3.05 21.46 23.12
N GLU A 26 -2.16 22.43 22.87
CA GLU A 26 -2.53 23.69 22.22
C GLU A 26 -3.01 23.48 20.79
N ILE A 27 -2.35 22.60 20.02
CA ILE A 27 -2.81 22.27 18.66
C ILE A 27 -4.18 21.57 18.70
N ALA A 28 -4.39 20.60 19.61
CA ALA A 28 -5.66 19.89 19.73
C ALA A 28 -6.82 20.81 20.18
N SER A 29 -6.55 21.77 21.08
CA SER A 29 -7.56 22.75 21.50
C SER A 29 -7.89 23.75 20.39
N LEU A 30 -6.90 24.14 19.57
CA LEU A 30 -7.09 24.99 18.39
C LEU A 30 -7.83 24.25 17.25
N GLN A 31 -7.58 22.95 17.07
CA GLN A 31 -8.23 22.12 16.05
C GLN A 31 -9.73 21.94 16.30
N ASN A 32 -10.17 21.83 17.57
CA ASN A 32 -11.58 21.73 17.93
C ASN A 32 -12.35 23.06 17.81
N SER A 33 -11.67 24.18 17.51
CA SER A 33 -12.26 25.52 17.48
C SER A 33 -12.53 26.06 16.07
N SER A 34 -12.03 25.38 15.03
CA SER A 34 -12.22 25.84 13.66
C SER A 34 -13.52 25.28 13.07
N ASN A 35 -14.39 26.20 12.65
CA ASN A 35 -15.55 25.86 11.83
C ASN A 35 -15.13 25.65 10.36
N LEU A 36 -13.93 25.13 10.07
CA LEU A 36 -13.47 24.93 8.70
C LEU A 36 -13.58 23.45 8.31
N GLU A 37 -14.18 23.21 7.16
CA GLU A 37 -14.25 21.90 6.53
C GLU A 37 -13.36 21.89 5.29
N LEU A 38 -12.47 20.91 5.23
CA LEU A 38 -11.59 20.69 4.09
C LEU A 38 -12.09 19.52 3.26
N LYS A 39 -12.11 19.67 1.94
CA LYS A 39 -12.45 18.59 1.00
C LYS A 39 -11.54 18.67 -0.22
N LEU A 40 -10.88 17.56 -0.57
CA LEU A 40 -10.10 17.45 -1.80
C LEU A 40 -11.03 17.08 -2.97
N SER A 41 -10.71 17.54 -4.17
CA SER A 41 -11.39 17.08 -5.39
C SER A 41 -11.08 15.61 -5.71
N GLN A 42 -9.94 15.11 -5.22
CA GLN A 42 -9.51 13.71 -5.29
C GLN A 42 -8.57 13.42 -4.12
N ASP A 43 -8.68 12.24 -3.51
CA ASP A 43 -7.86 11.87 -2.34
C ASP A 43 -6.47 11.35 -2.71
N LEU A 44 -6.23 11.12 -4.00
CA LEU A 44 -4.97 10.64 -4.59
C LEU A 44 -4.56 11.58 -5.74
N VAL A 45 -3.31 12.00 -5.77
CA VAL A 45 -2.75 12.80 -6.86
C VAL A 45 -1.41 12.24 -7.32
N PHE A 46 -1.14 12.36 -8.61
CA PHE A 46 0.16 12.02 -9.17
C PHE A 46 1.18 13.10 -8.79
N ALA A 47 2.18 12.74 -7.99
CA ALA A 47 3.29 13.59 -7.62
C ALA A 47 4.37 13.64 -8.72
N ASN A 48 4.00 14.12 -9.91
CA ASN A 48 4.89 14.31 -11.06
C ASN A 48 5.30 15.77 -11.29
N GLY A 49 4.91 16.68 -10.39
CA GLY A 49 5.19 18.11 -10.57
C GLY A 49 4.45 18.76 -11.75
N ALA A 50 3.42 18.11 -12.32
CA ALA A 50 2.54 18.69 -13.34
C ALA A 50 1.07 18.66 -12.91
N ASN A 51 0.64 17.55 -12.30
CA ASN A 51 -0.73 17.37 -11.83
C ASN A 51 -1.01 18.19 -10.57
N SER A 52 -2.22 18.74 -10.49
CA SER A 52 -2.70 19.41 -9.29
C SER A 52 -4.00 18.79 -8.78
N VAL A 53 -4.27 19.01 -7.50
CA VAL A 53 -5.55 18.72 -6.85
C VAL A 53 -6.15 20.02 -6.35
N MET A 54 -7.47 20.14 -6.43
CA MET A 54 -8.18 21.27 -5.84
C MET A 54 -8.55 20.95 -4.40
N LEU A 55 -8.13 21.81 -3.48
CA LEU A 55 -8.60 21.81 -2.10
C LEU A 55 -9.73 22.84 -1.96
N ARG A 56 -10.90 22.37 -1.53
CA ARG A 56 -12.06 23.19 -1.19
C ARG A 56 -12.13 23.37 0.33
N VAL A 57 -12.31 24.60 0.78
CA VAL A 57 -12.43 25.02 2.17
C VAL A 57 -13.80 25.68 2.35
N ALA A 58 -14.64 25.10 3.19
CA ALA A 58 -15.95 25.61 3.53
C ALA A 58 -16.05 25.92 5.02
N GLN A 59 -16.96 26.83 5.40
CA GLN A 59 -17.25 27.09 6.81
C GLN A 59 -18.42 26.20 7.26
N LYS A 60 -18.20 25.34 8.25
CA LYS A 60 -19.27 24.55 8.90
C LYS A 60 -20.24 25.48 9.62
N ASN A 61 -21.54 25.17 9.52
CA ASN A 61 -22.61 25.87 10.22
C ASN A 61 -22.60 27.39 10.01
N LYS A 62 -22.50 27.83 8.75
CA LYS A 62 -22.55 29.25 8.41
C LYS A 62 -23.92 29.83 8.77
N THR A 63 -24.00 30.52 9.90
CA THR A 63 -25.12 31.38 10.27
C THR A 63 -24.97 32.75 9.60
N GLU A 64 -26.04 33.56 9.54
CA GLU A 64 -25.97 34.94 9.03
C GLU A 64 -24.93 35.79 9.77
N ASP A 65 -24.71 35.52 11.06
CA ASP A 65 -23.72 36.20 11.91
C ASP A 65 -22.29 35.65 11.78
N SER A 66 -22.07 34.64 10.93
CA SER A 66 -20.74 34.05 10.79
C SER A 66 -19.76 35.07 10.19
N PRO A 67 -18.58 35.28 10.82
CA PRO A 67 -17.60 36.25 10.34
C PRO A 67 -17.20 35.96 8.88
N GLN A 68 -17.26 37.00 8.04
CA GLN A 68 -16.87 36.91 6.64
C GLN A 68 -15.36 36.60 6.54
N ILE A 69 -15.03 35.47 5.91
CA ILE A 69 -13.65 35.04 5.68
C ILE A 69 -13.12 35.75 4.44
N ASN A 70 -12.02 36.50 4.56
CA ASN A 70 -11.29 37.03 3.42
C ASN A 70 -10.33 35.95 2.88
N PRO A 71 -10.34 35.61 1.57
CA PRO A 71 -9.42 34.63 0.99
C PRO A 71 -7.94 34.91 1.29
N ALA A 72 -7.55 36.19 1.42
CA ALA A 72 -6.17 36.59 1.71
C ALA A 72 -5.70 36.20 3.12
N ASP A 73 -6.63 35.93 4.04
CA ASP A 73 -6.33 35.55 5.42
C ASP A 73 -6.11 34.03 5.58
N LEU A 74 -6.42 33.24 4.55
CA LEU A 74 -6.24 31.80 4.55
C LEU A 74 -4.80 31.45 4.18
N LYS A 75 -4.16 30.63 5.02
CA LYS A 75 -2.81 30.11 4.78
C LYS A 75 -2.85 28.60 4.68
N LEU A 76 -2.36 28.07 3.56
CA LEU A 76 -2.12 26.64 3.38
C LEU A 76 -0.84 26.27 4.12
N VAL A 77 -0.89 25.24 4.96
CA VAL A 77 0.29 24.65 5.59
C VAL A 77 0.32 23.16 5.26
N THR A 78 1.49 22.71 4.85
CA THR A 78 1.76 21.32 4.45
C THR A 78 3.02 20.83 5.15
N ASP A 79 3.11 19.53 5.39
CA ASP A 79 4.31 18.88 5.95
C ASP A 79 5.43 18.72 4.93
N VAL A 80 5.08 18.65 3.64
CA VAL A 80 6.03 18.67 2.52
C VAL A 80 5.89 19.94 1.69
N LYS A 81 6.95 20.34 0.99
CA LYS A 81 6.93 21.51 0.10
C LYS A 81 6.02 21.23 -1.10
N VAL A 82 5.08 22.13 -1.38
CA VAL A 82 4.16 22.06 -2.53
C VAL A 82 4.14 23.38 -3.30
N GLU A 83 3.83 23.33 -4.59
CA GLU A 83 3.43 24.52 -5.35
C GLU A 83 1.94 24.74 -5.14
N SER A 84 1.54 25.94 -4.69
CA SER A 84 0.11 26.25 -4.47
C SER A 84 -0.28 27.61 -5.03
N GLY A 85 -1.49 27.71 -5.55
CA GLY A 85 -2.10 28.97 -5.98
C GLY A 85 -2.51 29.88 -4.81
N LYS A 86 -3.26 30.94 -5.10
CA LYS A 86 -3.96 31.73 -4.08
C LYS A 86 -5.37 31.17 -3.86
N PHE A 87 -5.92 31.32 -2.66
CA PHE A 87 -7.33 31.00 -2.41
C PHE A 87 -8.25 31.90 -3.24
N THR A 88 -9.23 31.29 -3.90
CA THR A 88 -10.26 31.96 -4.69
C THR A 88 -11.64 31.54 -4.22
N LEU A 89 -12.63 32.44 -4.21
CA LEU A 89 -13.99 32.11 -3.80
C LEU A 89 -14.79 31.62 -5.02
N VAL A 90 -15.26 30.37 -4.97
CA VAL A 90 -16.04 29.71 -6.03
C VAL A 90 -17.21 28.98 -5.37
N ASP A 91 -18.44 29.31 -5.76
CA ASP A 91 -19.68 28.70 -5.25
C ASP A 91 -19.77 28.67 -3.72
N GLY A 92 -19.49 29.81 -3.09
CA GLY A 92 -19.57 29.98 -1.64
C GLY A 92 -18.50 29.25 -0.83
N ALA A 93 -17.49 28.65 -1.49
CA ALA A 93 -16.37 27.99 -0.84
C ALA A 93 -15.03 28.51 -1.38
N PHE A 94 -13.98 28.47 -0.56
CA PHE A 94 -12.66 28.86 -0.99
C PHE A 94 -11.95 27.68 -1.63
N GLN A 95 -11.26 27.91 -2.74
CA GLN A 95 -10.55 26.88 -3.49
C GLN A 95 -9.10 27.28 -3.71
N ILE A 96 -8.20 26.31 -3.61
CA ILE A 96 -6.77 26.46 -3.93
C ILE A 96 -6.30 25.22 -4.70
N SER A 97 -5.50 25.44 -5.74
CA SER A 97 -4.82 24.36 -6.46
C SER A 97 -3.52 24.01 -5.72
N ILE A 98 -3.34 22.73 -5.42
CA ILE A 98 -2.14 22.17 -4.77
C ILE A 98 -1.47 21.25 -5.78
N LYS A 99 -0.19 21.50 -6.05
CA LYS A 99 0.62 20.77 -7.00
C LYS A 99 1.81 20.17 -6.25
N PRO A 100 1.77 18.85 -5.96
CA PRO A 100 2.86 18.15 -5.30
C PRO A 100 4.16 18.27 -6.11
N GLN A 101 5.30 18.23 -5.42
CA GLN A 101 6.58 18.10 -6.09
C GLN A 101 6.77 16.67 -6.62
N VAL A 102 7.69 16.50 -7.56
CA VAL A 102 8.06 15.18 -8.08
C VAL A 102 8.49 14.29 -6.92
N LYS A 103 7.90 13.08 -6.80
CA LYS A 103 8.16 12.13 -5.71
C LYS A 103 7.79 12.59 -4.30
N SER A 104 6.90 13.57 -4.15
CA SER A 104 6.38 13.89 -2.81
C SER A 104 5.74 12.64 -2.18
N SER A 105 6.07 12.37 -0.91
CA SER A 105 5.28 11.45 -0.07
C SER A 105 3.86 11.98 0.12
N ASP A 106 3.00 11.17 0.74
CA ASP A 106 1.66 11.63 1.15
C ASP A 106 1.76 12.96 1.90
N ILE A 107 0.84 13.88 1.60
CA ILE A 107 0.89 15.27 2.06
C ILE A 107 -0.17 15.46 3.15
N LYS A 108 0.25 15.86 4.34
CA LYS A 108 -0.66 16.33 5.38
C LYS A 108 -0.95 17.81 5.14
N ILE A 109 -2.23 18.12 4.96
CA ILE A 109 -2.71 19.46 4.62
C ILE A 109 -3.54 19.99 5.76
N MET A 110 -3.28 21.25 6.12
CA MET A 110 -4.12 22.04 7.02
C MET A 110 -4.25 23.46 6.49
N VAL A 111 -5.33 24.14 6.89
CA VAL A 111 -5.57 25.54 6.55
C VAL A 111 -5.68 26.33 7.85
N ILE A 112 -4.90 27.40 7.92
CA ILE A 112 -4.91 28.34 9.04
C ILE A 112 -5.68 29.58 8.60
N TRP A 113 -6.60 30.02 9.45
CA TRP A 113 -7.35 31.26 9.29
C TRP A 113 -7.25 32.10 10.56
N LYS A 114 -6.49 33.20 10.51
CA LYS A 114 -6.07 33.97 11.70
C LYS A 114 -5.38 33.03 12.70
N ASP A 115 -5.99 32.79 13.85
CA ASP A 115 -5.48 31.90 14.90
C ASP A 115 -6.21 30.55 14.94
N LYS A 116 -7.14 30.30 14.01
CA LYS A 116 -7.91 29.06 13.93
C LYS A 116 -7.27 28.09 12.95
N VAL A 117 -7.28 26.82 13.31
CA VAL A 117 -6.58 25.76 12.57
C VAL A 117 -7.56 24.68 12.17
N SER A 118 -7.67 24.37 10.88
CA SER A 118 -8.49 23.25 10.40
C SER A 118 -7.96 21.90 10.90
N PRO A 119 -8.78 20.84 10.91
CA PRO A 119 -8.30 19.47 10.98
C PRO A 119 -7.30 19.18 9.85
N PHE A 120 -6.40 18.23 10.09
CA PHE A 120 -5.53 17.70 9.04
C PHE A 120 -6.35 16.82 8.10
N ILE A 121 -6.09 16.95 6.81
CA ILE A 121 -6.46 15.96 5.81
C ILE A 121 -5.21 15.42 5.13
N LYS A 122 -5.28 14.18 4.66
CA LYS A 122 -4.16 13.51 3.99
C LYS A 122 -4.46 13.43 2.50
N LEU A 123 -3.67 14.12 1.68
CA LEU A 123 -3.65 13.93 0.24
C LEU A 123 -2.66 12.82 -0.06
N LYS A 124 -3.16 11.67 -0.53
CA LYS A 124 -2.29 10.59 -0.95
C LYS A 124 -1.57 11.00 -2.22
N THR A 125 -0.29 10.68 -2.30
CA THR A 125 0.47 10.84 -3.53
C THR A 125 0.83 9.48 -4.09
N THR A 126 1.01 9.43 -5.40
CA THR A 126 1.57 8.28 -6.09
C THR A 126 2.56 8.79 -7.13
N MET A 127 3.56 8.00 -7.49
CA MET A 127 4.46 8.31 -8.61
C MET A 127 4.01 7.64 -9.91
N ALA A 128 2.79 7.10 -9.92
CA ALA A 128 2.15 6.49 -11.07
C ALA A 128 0.65 6.85 -11.13
N PRO A 129 0.11 7.29 -12.27
CA PRO A 129 -1.33 7.46 -12.41
C PRO A 129 -2.01 6.09 -12.33
N MET A 130 -2.57 5.76 -11.16
CA MET A 130 -3.36 4.54 -10.92
C MET A 130 -4.75 4.58 -11.57
N LYS A 131 -4.93 5.21 -12.74
CA LYS A 131 -6.29 5.32 -13.27
C LYS A 131 -6.89 3.99 -13.70
N ASP A 132 -6.05 3.01 -14.03
CA ASP A 132 -6.49 1.64 -14.25
C ASP A 132 -5.57 0.71 -13.48
N LYS A 133 -5.98 0.25 -12.29
CA LYS A 133 -5.36 -0.95 -11.70
C LYS A 133 -5.61 -2.08 -12.69
N MET A 134 -4.62 -2.42 -13.51
CA MET A 134 -4.65 -3.69 -14.20
C MET A 134 -4.69 -4.76 -13.12
N LEU A 135 -5.77 -5.54 -13.10
CA LEU A 135 -5.95 -6.56 -12.09
C LEU A 135 -4.72 -7.47 -12.14
N PRO A 136 -4.01 -7.68 -11.01
CA PRO A 136 -3.01 -8.73 -10.97
C PRO A 136 -3.76 -10.01 -11.29
N ILE A 137 -3.39 -10.66 -12.40
CA ILE A 137 -3.81 -12.03 -12.62
C ILE A 137 -3.24 -12.78 -11.42
N LYS A 138 -4.12 -13.52 -10.72
CA LYS A 138 -3.70 -14.43 -9.65
C LYS A 138 -2.80 -15.48 -10.30
N SER A 139 -1.53 -15.18 -10.48
CA SER A 139 -0.55 -16.21 -10.72
C SER A 139 -0.38 -16.89 -9.37
N ASP A 140 -0.68 -18.18 -9.32
CA ASP A 140 -0.26 -19.06 -8.23
C ASP A 140 1.27 -19.21 -8.30
N ALA A 141 1.99 -18.08 -8.18
CA ALA A 141 3.44 -18.01 -8.14
C ALA A 141 3.93 -18.54 -6.79
N ASN A 142 3.59 -19.80 -6.50
CA ASN A 142 4.26 -20.60 -5.51
C ASN A 142 5.70 -20.79 -5.99
N GLU A 143 6.61 -19.93 -5.54
CA GLU A 143 8.08 -20.05 -5.48
C GLU A 143 8.72 -21.17 -6.32
N SER A 144 8.41 -21.29 -7.61
CA SER A 144 8.96 -22.33 -8.45
C SER A 144 10.34 -21.89 -8.91
N ARG A 145 11.34 -22.18 -8.08
CA ARG A 145 12.75 -22.07 -8.44
C ARG A 145 13.06 -23.01 -9.62
N TYR A 146 13.85 -22.51 -10.57
CA TYR A 146 14.65 -23.24 -11.56
C TYR A 146 13.95 -23.88 -12.76
N VAL A 147 13.11 -23.13 -13.48
CA VAL A 147 12.84 -23.48 -14.88
C VAL A 147 13.07 -22.24 -15.72
N SER A 148 14.18 -22.22 -16.47
CA SER A 148 14.84 -21.03 -17.04
C SER A 148 15.33 -20.03 -15.98
N ASP A 149 16.26 -19.17 -16.35
CA ASP A 149 16.69 -18.00 -15.57
C ASP A 149 15.57 -16.95 -15.45
N LEU A 150 14.36 -17.39 -15.06
CA LEU A 150 13.21 -16.54 -14.77
C LEU A 150 13.34 -16.03 -13.34
N TYR A 151 13.55 -14.73 -13.21
CA TYR A 151 13.67 -14.04 -11.93
C TYR A 151 12.52 -13.05 -11.78
N TYR A 152 11.67 -13.22 -10.77
CA TYR A 152 10.70 -12.19 -10.44
C TYR A 152 11.37 -11.09 -9.61
N ILE A 153 11.13 -9.83 -10.00
CA ILE A 153 11.72 -8.66 -9.35
C ILE A 153 10.74 -8.18 -8.28
N ARG A 154 11.21 -8.12 -7.04
CA ARG A 154 10.46 -7.61 -5.88
C ARG A 154 11.26 -6.49 -5.22
N GLN A 155 10.64 -5.33 -5.02
CA GLN A 155 11.19 -4.28 -4.15
C GLN A 155 10.77 -4.49 -2.70
N ASP A 156 11.65 -4.08 -1.78
CA ASP A 156 11.51 -4.26 -0.32
C ASP A 156 10.21 -3.63 0.26
N ASN A 157 9.64 -2.65 -0.44
CA ASN A 157 8.48 -1.89 0.02
C ASN A 157 7.11 -2.48 -0.38
N PHE A 158 7.07 -3.60 -1.13
CA PHE A 158 5.82 -4.19 -1.61
C PHE A 158 5.31 -5.35 -0.72
N PRO A 159 3.98 -5.45 -0.52
CA PRO A 159 3.36 -6.59 0.17
C PRO A 159 3.84 -7.93 -0.39
N ALA A 160 3.92 -8.94 0.48
CA ALA A 160 4.26 -10.30 0.05
C ALA A 160 3.32 -10.76 -1.09
N GLY A 161 3.89 -11.21 -2.20
CA GLY A 161 3.16 -11.66 -3.39
C GLY A 161 2.91 -10.59 -4.47
N GLN A 162 3.36 -9.35 -4.28
CA GLN A 162 3.41 -8.35 -5.36
C GLN A 162 4.81 -8.27 -5.97
N PHE A 163 4.86 -8.34 -7.28
CA PHE A 163 6.07 -8.18 -8.09
C PHE A 163 5.96 -6.89 -8.90
N GLU A 164 7.10 -6.31 -9.25
CA GLU A 164 7.20 -5.12 -10.12
C GLU A 164 7.73 -5.47 -11.51
N GLY A 165 8.13 -6.72 -11.71
CA GLY A 165 8.68 -7.17 -12.96
C GLY A 165 9.08 -8.64 -12.92
N PHE A 166 9.54 -9.12 -14.05
CA PHE A 166 10.28 -10.37 -14.14
C PHE A 166 11.35 -10.27 -15.22
N ARG A 167 12.37 -11.10 -15.12
CA ARG A 167 13.52 -11.12 -16.01
C ARG A 167 13.73 -12.53 -16.53
N LEU A 168 14.09 -12.64 -17.80
CA LEU A 168 14.56 -13.88 -18.44
C LEU A 168 15.96 -13.64 -19.01
N ASP A 169 16.91 -14.52 -18.70
CA ASP A 169 18.26 -14.46 -19.27
C ASP A 169 18.51 -15.59 -20.27
N ASN A 170 19.15 -15.25 -21.39
CA ASN A 170 19.77 -16.17 -22.33
C ASN A 170 21.29 -16.02 -22.19
N GLN A 171 21.90 -16.93 -21.43
CA GLN A 171 23.34 -16.94 -21.13
C GLN A 171 24.20 -17.64 -22.20
N GLY A 172 23.60 -18.08 -23.31
CA GLY A 172 24.34 -18.66 -24.43
C GLY A 172 24.36 -20.18 -24.53
N GLY A 173 25.34 -20.66 -25.30
CA GLY A 173 25.39 -22.06 -25.74
C GLY A 173 24.39 -22.39 -26.85
N ASN A 174 23.84 -21.38 -27.54
CA ASN A 174 22.85 -21.53 -28.61
C ASN A 174 23.16 -20.60 -29.80
N VAL A 175 22.32 -20.65 -30.83
CA VAL A 175 22.51 -19.90 -32.08
C VAL A 175 22.31 -18.39 -31.91
N ILE A 176 21.56 -17.96 -30.89
CA ILE A 176 21.29 -16.55 -30.62
C ILE A 176 22.46 -15.92 -29.86
N VAL A 177 22.94 -16.59 -28.83
CA VAL A 177 24.03 -16.13 -27.96
C VAL A 177 25.17 -17.14 -28.08
N SER A 178 26.02 -16.92 -29.09
CA SER A 178 27.04 -17.89 -29.50
C SER A 178 28.40 -17.74 -28.80
N ALA A 179 28.67 -16.61 -28.16
CA ALA A 179 29.95 -16.35 -27.50
C ALA A 179 29.87 -16.55 -25.98
N GLU A 180 30.93 -17.11 -25.39
CA GLU A 180 31.00 -17.55 -23.98
C GLU A 180 30.76 -16.43 -22.95
N ASN A 181 31.05 -15.17 -23.31
CA ASN A 181 30.85 -14.01 -22.44
C ASN A 181 29.76 -13.07 -22.96
N SER A 182 28.94 -13.54 -23.90
CA SER A 182 27.78 -12.80 -24.40
C SER A 182 26.51 -13.27 -23.71
N GLN A 183 25.55 -12.37 -23.54
CA GLN A 183 24.23 -12.70 -23.02
C GLN A 183 23.18 -11.75 -23.59
N ARG A 184 21.93 -12.19 -23.59
CA ARG A 184 20.75 -11.35 -23.81
C ARG A 184 19.81 -11.49 -22.63
N SER A 185 19.39 -10.37 -22.03
CA SER A 185 18.35 -10.36 -21.00
C SER A 185 17.07 -9.70 -21.51
N PHE A 186 15.94 -10.18 -21.02
CA PHE A 186 14.61 -9.62 -21.22
C PHE A 186 14.05 -9.24 -19.86
N ASP A 187 14.06 -7.95 -19.55
CA ASP A 187 13.57 -7.38 -18.30
C ASP A 187 12.17 -6.78 -18.57
N PHE A 188 11.14 -7.33 -17.94
CA PHE A 188 9.75 -6.89 -18.05
C PHE A 188 9.42 -6.04 -16.83
N ASP A 189 9.45 -4.73 -17.00
CA ASP A 189 9.30 -3.75 -15.92
C ASP A 189 7.88 -3.18 -15.91
N TYR A 190 7.28 -3.14 -14.72
CA TYR A 190 5.99 -2.49 -14.47
C TYR A 190 5.97 -1.86 -13.06
N ASP A 191 6.97 -1.01 -12.79
CA ASP A 191 7.12 -0.23 -11.56
C ASP A 191 5.79 0.38 -11.09
N GLU A 192 5.47 0.19 -9.81
CA GLU A 192 4.22 0.64 -9.17
C GLU A 192 2.93 0.13 -9.85
N GLN A 193 3.03 -0.89 -10.72
CA GLN A 193 1.94 -1.40 -11.56
C GLN A 193 1.28 -0.31 -12.41
N ALA A 194 2.08 0.70 -12.79
CA ALA A 194 1.63 1.85 -13.54
C ALA A 194 1.41 1.48 -15.01
N ARG A 195 0.17 1.62 -15.54
CA ARG A 195 -0.11 1.43 -16.98
C ARG A 195 0.86 2.21 -17.87
N GLN A 196 1.31 3.38 -17.44
CA GLN A 196 2.23 4.21 -18.23
C GLN A 196 3.66 3.65 -18.36
N ASN A 197 4.14 2.88 -17.39
CA ASN A 197 5.54 2.45 -17.31
C ASN A 197 5.75 0.98 -17.64
N ILE A 198 4.71 0.29 -18.12
CA ILE A 198 4.84 -1.12 -18.50
C ILE A 198 5.67 -1.22 -19.76
N SER A 199 6.84 -1.86 -19.64
CA SER A 199 7.79 -1.99 -20.73
C SER A 199 8.51 -3.33 -20.70
N MET A 200 9.14 -3.67 -21.82
CA MET A 200 10.14 -4.73 -21.88
C MET A 200 11.45 -4.10 -22.32
N MET A 201 12.48 -4.20 -21.50
CA MET A 201 13.84 -3.82 -21.85
C MET A 201 14.61 -5.08 -22.25
N VAL A 202 15.26 -5.03 -23.41
CA VAL A 202 16.16 -6.09 -23.87
C VAL A 202 17.58 -5.57 -23.84
N THR A 203 18.45 -6.29 -23.14
CA THR A 203 19.87 -5.93 -23.04
C THR A 203 20.73 -6.97 -23.72
N ASP A 204 21.36 -6.58 -24.81
CA ASP A 204 22.41 -7.36 -25.45
C ASP A 204 23.75 -6.95 -24.83
N ALA A 205 24.37 -7.87 -24.10
CA ALA A 205 25.73 -7.73 -23.62
C ALA A 205 26.64 -8.60 -24.49
N PRO A 206 27.30 -8.04 -25.53
CA PRO A 206 28.14 -8.83 -26.44
C PRO A 206 29.44 -9.33 -25.76
N ASN A 207 29.76 -8.77 -24.60
CA ASN A 207 30.87 -9.13 -23.71
C ASN A 207 30.56 -8.61 -22.29
N GLY A 208 31.41 -8.92 -21.32
CA GLY A 208 31.28 -8.46 -19.93
C GLY A 208 31.54 -6.96 -19.68
N THR A 209 31.68 -6.11 -20.70
CA THR A 209 31.90 -4.66 -20.51
C THR A 209 30.58 -3.90 -20.56
N VAL A 210 30.18 -3.27 -19.45
CA VAL A 210 28.90 -2.55 -19.33
C VAL A 210 28.75 -1.42 -20.37
N SER A 211 29.80 -0.67 -20.69
CA SER A 211 29.69 0.41 -21.70
C SER A 211 29.48 -0.10 -23.14
N HIS A 212 29.56 -1.42 -23.36
CA HIS A 212 29.30 -2.06 -24.64
C HIS A 212 27.88 -2.61 -24.77
N THR A 213 27.09 -2.59 -23.69
CA THR A 213 25.71 -3.11 -23.71
C THR A 213 24.82 -2.29 -24.65
N MET A 214 23.89 -2.98 -25.28
CA MET A 214 22.94 -2.43 -26.23
C MET A 214 21.54 -2.65 -25.67
N HIS A 215 20.89 -1.57 -25.26
CA HIS A 215 19.57 -1.61 -24.66
C HIS A 215 18.52 -1.28 -25.73
N SER A 216 17.47 -2.09 -25.80
CA SER A 216 16.27 -1.84 -26.61
C SER A 216 15.06 -1.84 -25.69
N LEU A 217 14.39 -0.70 -25.56
CA LEU A 217 13.14 -0.56 -24.82
C LEU A 217 11.96 -0.78 -25.77
N PHE A 218 11.01 -1.60 -25.35
CA PHE A 218 9.79 -1.93 -26.07
C PHE A 218 8.57 -1.57 -25.22
N LEU A 219 7.65 -0.77 -25.79
CA LEU A 219 6.31 -0.51 -25.24
C LEU A 219 5.26 -1.09 -26.18
N PHE A 220 4.25 -1.76 -25.62
CA PHE A 220 3.22 -2.48 -26.36
C PHE A 220 1.85 -1.86 -26.14
N PHE A 221 1.06 -1.71 -27.21
CA PHE A 221 -0.29 -1.12 -27.12
C PHE A 221 -1.31 -1.91 -27.95
N PRO A 222 -2.59 -1.94 -27.55
CA PRO A 222 -3.14 -1.34 -26.31
C PRO A 222 -2.65 -2.09 -25.07
N ARG A 223 -2.48 -1.42 -23.93
CA ARG A 223 -2.06 -2.01 -22.65
C ARG A 223 -3.30 -2.50 -21.90
N LYS A 224 -3.55 -3.81 -21.95
CA LYS A 224 -4.72 -4.51 -21.39
C LYS A 224 -4.42 -5.22 -20.07
N VAL A 225 -3.24 -5.81 -19.93
CA VAL A 225 -2.85 -6.66 -18.79
C VAL A 225 -1.46 -6.30 -18.26
N LEU A 226 -1.19 -6.57 -16.98
CA LEU A 226 0.18 -6.55 -16.47
C LEU A 226 0.94 -7.72 -17.11
N PRO A 227 2.19 -7.55 -17.53
CA PRO A 227 3.00 -8.65 -18.02
C PRO A 227 3.16 -9.74 -16.96
N PHE A 228 3.06 -10.99 -17.39
CA PHE A 228 3.32 -12.13 -16.52
C PHE A 228 3.95 -13.26 -17.33
N ALA A 229 4.67 -14.12 -16.62
CA ALA A 229 5.27 -15.33 -17.20
C ALA A 229 4.61 -16.57 -16.59
N GLU A 230 4.37 -17.57 -17.43
CA GLU A 230 3.93 -18.91 -17.04
C GLU A 230 4.94 -19.94 -17.52
N ILE A 231 5.22 -20.93 -16.68
CA ILE A 231 6.11 -22.04 -17.02
C ILE A 231 5.26 -23.27 -17.36
N LYS A 232 5.40 -23.80 -18.57
CA LYS A 232 4.74 -25.03 -19.02
C LYS A 232 5.74 -25.90 -19.78
N ASN A 233 5.90 -27.16 -19.39
CA ASN A 233 6.77 -28.12 -20.08
C ASN A 233 8.22 -27.63 -20.31
N LYS A 234 8.81 -26.94 -19.32
CA LYS A 234 10.14 -26.30 -19.41
C LYS A 234 10.27 -25.12 -20.38
N GLU A 235 9.15 -24.66 -20.92
CA GLU A 235 9.09 -23.44 -21.73
C GLU A 235 8.41 -22.34 -20.93
N VAL A 236 8.86 -21.11 -21.13
CA VAL A 236 8.25 -19.93 -20.49
C VAL A 236 7.40 -19.20 -21.51
N THR A 237 6.12 -19.03 -21.22
CA THR A 237 5.23 -18.17 -21.99
C THR A 237 5.08 -16.84 -21.25
N ALA A 238 5.67 -15.78 -21.80
CA ALA A 238 5.47 -14.43 -21.31
C ALA A 238 4.30 -13.78 -22.05
N THR A 239 3.31 -13.31 -21.30
CA THR A 239 2.21 -12.49 -21.83
C THR A 239 2.59 -11.02 -21.73
N LEU A 240 2.49 -10.31 -22.83
CA LEU A 240 2.83 -8.91 -23.02
C LEU A 240 1.68 -7.99 -22.59
N PRO A 241 1.93 -6.67 -22.45
CA PRO A 241 0.92 -5.72 -21.99
C PRO A 241 -0.35 -5.71 -22.84
N ASN A 242 -0.22 -6.00 -24.13
CA ASN A 242 -1.31 -6.07 -25.09
C ASN A 242 -2.02 -7.42 -25.18
N GLY A 243 -1.68 -8.36 -24.28
CA GLY A 243 -2.20 -9.72 -24.25
C GLY A 243 -1.54 -10.66 -25.26
N GLU A 244 -0.61 -10.17 -26.08
CA GLU A 244 0.17 -11.01 -26.98
C GLU A 244 1.16 -11.86 -26.21
N GLN A 245 1.63 -12.97 -26.80
CA GLN A 245 2.52 -13.90 -26.11
C GLN A 245 3.87 -14.02 -26.79
N MET A 246 4.89 -14.25 -25.97
CA MET A 246 6.24 -14.66 -26.35
C MET A 246 6.53 -16.01 -25.70
N MET A 247 7.08 -16.94 -26.46
CA MET A 247 7.43 -18.28 -25.98
C MET A 247 8.94 -18.44 -25.98
N PHE A 248 9.49 -18.73 -24.81
CA PHE A 248 10.92 -18.94 -24.57
C PHE A 248 11.21 -20.41 -24.32
N ALA A 249 12.31 -20.90 -24.89
CA ALA A 249 12.84 -22.22 -24.57
C ALA A 249 13.46 -22.26 -23.16
N GLU A 250 13.81 -23.47 -22.71
CA GLU A 250 14.64 -23.68 -21.51
C GLU A 250 15.99 -22.92 -21.58
N SER A 251 16.52 -22.70 -22.80
CA SER A 251 17.76 -21.95 -23.05
C SER A 251 17.59 -20.41 -23.02
N GLY A 252 16.37 -19.90 -22.89
CA GLY A 252 16.06 -18.47 -22.95
C GLY A 252 15.94 -17.89 -24.37
N GLU A 253 16.08 -18.69 -25.43
CA GLU A 253 15.80 -18.25 -26.81
C GLU A 253 14.30 -18.15 -27.08
N ILE A 254 13.88 -17.18 -27.90
CA ILE A 254 12.49 -17.06 -28.34
C ILE A 254 12.21 -18.13 -29.40
N LYS A 255 11.38 -19.11 -29.04
CA LYS A 255 10.91 -20.17 -29.95
C LYS A 255 9.69 -19.78 -30.77
N GLY A 256 8.92 -18.80 -30.32
CA GLY A 256 7.76 -18.30 -31.05
C GLY A 256 7.00 -17.20 -30.32
N GLY A 257 5.80 -16.91 -30.82
CA GLY A 257 4.99 -15.78 -30.37
C GLY A 257 5.16 -14.58 -31.28
N VAL A 258 5.16 -13.37 -30.72
CA VAL A 258 5.13 -12.14 -31.52
C VAL A 258 6.48 -11.61 -31.99
N PHE A 259 7.58 -12.26 -31.60
CA PHE A 259 8.91 -11.90 -32.07
C PHE A 259 9.58 -13.08 -32.76
N THR A 260 10.29 -12.79 -33.84
CA THR A 260 11.38 -13.65 -34.33
C THR A 260 12.70 -13.05 -33.87
N GLU A 261 13.55 -13.90 -33.29
CA GLU A 261 14.82 -13.51 -32.72
C GLU A 261 16.01 -13.81 -33.65
N GLY A 262 16.92 -12.86 -33.75
CA GLY A 262 18.22 -12.99 -34.40
C GLY A 262 19.39 -12.94 -33.41
N PRO A 263 20.60 -13.30 -33.86
CA PRO A 263 21.77 -13.43 -32.99
C PRO A 263 22.23 -12.11 -32.37
N VAL A 264 22.88 -12.19 -31.21
CA VAL A 264 23.57 -11.05 -30.58
C VAL A 264 24.78 -10.65 -31.42
N ASP A 265 24.89 -9.36 -31.73
CA ASP A 265 26.00 -8.84 -32.51
C ASP A 265 27.27 -8.67 -31.65
N VAL A 266 28.15 -9.67 -31.74
CA VAL A 266 29.45 -9.70 -31.05
C VAL A 266 30.58 -9.08 -31.88
N GLY A 267 30.27 -8.33 -32.95
CA GLY A 267 31.27 -7.71 -33.82
C GLY A 267 32.32 -6.87 -33.05
N PRO A 268 33.58 -6.79 -33.48
CA PRO A 268 34.63 -6.10 -32.72
C PRO A 268 34.40 -4.59 -32.62
N ASP A 269 33.82 -3.98 -33.67
CA ASP A 269 33.54 -2.55 -33.74
C ASP A 269 32.23 -2.21 -33.04
N ARG A 270 32.33 -1.73 -31.80
CA ARG A 270 31.17 -1.40 -30.97
C ARG A 270 30.21 -0.39 -31.61
N PHE A 271 30.68 0.50 -32.49
CA PHE A 271 29.84 1.52 -33.12
C PHE A 271 29.09 0.99 -34.34
N LYS A 272 29.49 -0.17 -34.87
CA LYS A 272 28.81 -0.85 -35.98
C LYS A 272 27.91 -1.99 -35.51
N ARG A 273 28.00 -2.37 -34.23
CA ARG A 273 27.12 -3.40 -33.65
C ARG A 273 25.67 -2.97 -33.75
N THR A 274 24.85 -3.94 -34.10
CA THR A 274 23.40 -3.85 -34.11
C THR A 274 22.81 -4.08 -32.72
N TYR A 275 21.68 -3.41 -32.44
CA TYR A 275 20.84 -3.66 -31.26
C TYR A 275 20.11 -5.00 -31.41
N ALA A 276 19.37 -5.42 -30.39
CA ALA A 276 18.64 -6.69 -30.38
C ALA A 276 17.84 -6.91 -31.69
N ASP A 277 18.17 -7.98 -32.42
CA ASP A 277 17.48 -8.38 -33.66
C ASP A 277 16.16 -9.05 -33.32
N LEU A 278 15.17 -8.24 -32.96
CA LEU A 278 13.81 -8.68 -32.64
C LEU A 278 12.85 -8.14 -33.70
N LYS A 279 12.29 -9.05 -34.50
CA LYS A 279 11.35 -8.74 -35.58
C LYS A 279 9.94 -8.94 -35.10
N TYR A 280 9.23 -7.84 -34.87
CA TYR A 280 7.85 -7.87 -34.38
C TYR A 280 6.87 -8.33 -35.47
N GLN A 281 6.04 -9.31 -35.11
CA GLN A 281 5.02 -9.94 -35.95
C GLN A 281 3.64 -9.97 -35.26
N GLY A 282 3.50 -9.25 -34.13
CA GLY A 282 2.23 -9.11 -33.44
C GLY A 282 1.23 -8.27 -34.23
N LYS A 283 0.01 -8.12 -33.70
CA LYS A 283 -1.08 -7.32 -34.25
C LYS A 283 -1.14 -5.92 -33.63
N GLY A 284 -0.59 -5.73 -32.43
CA GLY A 284 -0.62 -4.45 -31.72
C GLY A 284 0.26 -3.34 -32.31
N ILE A 285 0.41 -2.25 -31.54
CA ILE A 285 1.45 -1.25 -31.79
C ILE A 285 2.66 -1.56 -30.92
N LEU A 286 3.83 -1.56 -31.55
CA LEU A 286 5.11 -1.62 -30.86
C LEU A 286 5.82 -0.27 -30.99
N LEU A 287 6.27 0.28 -29.87
CA LEU A 287 7.19 1.40 -29.82
C LEU A 287 8.56 0.90 -29.33
N ARG A 288 9.60 1.12 -30.13
CA ARG A 288 10.98 0.72 -29.86
C ARG A 288 11.89 1.95 -29.73
N ALA A 289 12.66 2.01 -28.64
CA ALA A 289 13.76 2.96 -28.48
C ALA A 289 15.05 2.22 -28.15
N ASN A 290 16.18 2.69 -28.66
CA ASN A 290 17.49 2.07 -28.42
C ASN A 290 18.42 3.02 -27.67
N ALA A 291 19.41 2.49 -26.95
CA ALA A 291 20.60 3.23 -26.53
C ALA A 291 21.74 2.27 -26.17
N ARG A 292 22.98 2.79 -26.20
CA ARG A 292 24.18 2.05 -25.83
C ARG A 292 24.71 2.55 -24.49
N GLY A 293 24.98 1.62 -23.57
CA GLY A 293 25.58 1.90 -22.25
C GLY A 293 24.76 2.83 -21.33
N GLN A 294 23.49 3.07 -21.63
CA GLN A 294 22.57 3.92 -20.87
C GLN A 294 21.12 3.57 -21.17
N MET A 295 20.19 4.19 -20.45
CA MET A 295 18.74 4.00 -20.63
C MET A 295 18.25 4.52 -21.99
N PRO A 296 17.48 3.73 -22.78
CA PRO A 296 16.95 4.13 -24.08
C PRO A 296 16.13 5.42 -24.09
N GLN A 297 15.46 5.74 -22.99
CA GLN A 297 14.60 6.92 -22.85
C GLN A 297 15.41 8.23 -22.87
N GLN A 298 16.62 8.23 -22.30
CA GLN A 298 17.47 9.43 -22.16
C GLN A 298 18.48 9.58 -23.28
N GLY A 299 18.86 8.48 -23.93
CA GLY A 299 20.05 8.46 -24.76
C GLY A 299 19.94 9.17 -26.11
N GLN A 300 20.86 10.08 -26.42
CA GLN A 300 21.09 10.63 -27.78
C GLN A 300 22.53 10.45 -28.28
N PHE A 301 23.31 9.51 -27.73
CA PHE A 301 24.73 9.38 -28.11
C PHE A 301 24.94 9.08 -29.60
N GLU A 302 24.04 8.33 -30.23
CA GLU A 302 24.08 8.11 -31.68
C GLU A 302 23.15 9.11 -32.36
N ALA A 303 23.73 10.10 -33.05
CA ALA A 303 22.98 11.12 -33.80
C ALA A 303 22.26 10.55 -35.03
N THR A 304 22.54 9.29 -35.39
CA THR A 304 21.94 8.64 -36.54
C THR A 304 20.54 8.14 -36.20
N LYS A 305 19.59 8.37 -37.10
CA LYS A 305 18.19 7.98 -36.92
C LYS A 305 18.04 6.46 -36.95
N ILE A 306 17.21 5.94 -36.05
CA ILE A 306 16.84 4.52 -36.02
C ILE A 306 16.37 4.06 -37.41
N ASP A 307 16.72 2.84 -37.82
CA ASP A 307 16.22 2.31 -39.09
C ASP A 307 14.70 2.07 -39.04
N MET A 308 14.07 2.12 -40.22
CA MET A 308 12.64 1.90 -40.39
C MET A 308 12.26 0.42 -40.55
N GLU A 309 13.23 -0.50 -40.56
CA GLU A 309 12.92 -1.90 -40.79
C GLU A 309 12.44 -2.53 -39.48
N TYR A 310 13.35 -2.73 -38.54
CA TYR A 310 13.00 -3.26 -37.23
C TYR A 310 13.65 -2.46 -36.10
N GLY A 311 14.37 -1.39 -36.44
CA GLY A 311 15.06 -0.54 -35.49
C GLY A 311 16.27 -1.23 -34.88
N ILE A 312 16.92 -2.12 -35.63
CA ILE A 312 18.10 -2.89 -35.23
C ILE A 312 19.37 -2.02 -35.29
N LYS A 313 19.33 -0.88 -35.98
CA LYS A 313 20.44 0.04 -36.18
C LYS A 313 20.08 1.43 -35.70
N PHE A 314 21.07 2.08 -35.09
CA PHE A 314 21.03 3.47 -34.63
C PHE A 314 20.01 3.76 -33.53
N SER A 315 20.01 4.98 -32.98
CA SER A 315 19.28 5.26 -31.75
C SER A 315 18.77 6.69 -31.54
N ALA A 316 18.90 7.61 -32.50
CA ALA A 316 18.50 9.01 -32.27
C ALA A 316 16.98 9.18 -32.06
N ASP A 317 16.20 8.35 -32.73
CA ASP A 317 14.74 8.40 -32.77
C ASP A 317 14.12 7.13 -32.15
N VAL A 318 12.81 7.15 -31.99
CA VAL A 318 11.95 6.01 -31.68
C VAL A 318 11.34 5.47 -32.98
N LEU A 319 11.27 4.15 -33.09
CA LEU A 319 10.53 3.45 -34.15
C LEU A 319 9.17 2.99 -33.60
N ILE A 320 8.09 3.27 -34.33
CA ILE A 320 6.75 2.79 -34.03
C ILE A 320 6.29 1.90 -35.18
N ILE A 321 5.84 0.69 -34.86
CA ILE A 321 5.36 -0.32 -35.81
C ILE A 321 3.89 -0.61 -35.51
N ASN A 322 3.03 -0.51 -36.52
CA ASN A 322 1.70 -1.09 -36.49
C ASN A 322 1.78 -2.52 -37.01
N GLY A 323 1.64 -3.50 -36.12
CA GLY A 323 1.74 -4.92 -36.46
C GLY A 323 0.63 -5.40 -37.39
N THR A 324 -0.58 -4.84 -37.28
CA THR A 324 -1.71 -5.19 -38.13
C THR A 324 -1.55 -4.69 -39.57
N THR A 325 -1.12 -3.44 -39.76
CA THR A 325 -1.04 -2.82 -41.10
C THR A 325 0.35 -2.88 -41.72
N GLY A 326 1.38 -3.20 -40.93
CA GLY A 326 2.79 -3.10 -41.32
C GLY A 326 3.29 -1.66 -41.45
N GLN A 327 2.47 -0.65 -41.15
CA GLN A 327 2.87 0.75 -41.22
C GLN A 327 3.89 1.09 -40.13
N ARG A 328 4.81 1.99 -40.45
CA ARG A 328 5.92 2.36 -39.56
C ARG A 328 6.11 3.87 -39.52
N CYS A 329 6.52 4.36 -38.37
CA CYS A 329 6.72 5.79 -38.12
C CYS A 329 7.96 6.01 -37.26
N ARG A 330 8.71 7.07 -37.54
CA ARG A 330 9.83 7.53 -36.70
C ARG A 330 9.50 8.84 -36.04
N ARG A 331 9.78 8.95 -34.75
CA ARG A 331 9.54 10.16 -33.95
C ARG A 331 10.72 10.41 -33.01
N PRO A 332 11.08 11.67 -32.73
CA PRO A 332 12.13 11.99 -31.77
C PRO A 332 11.74 11.54 -30.35
N LYS A 333 12.73 11.13 -29.54
CA LYS A 333 12.51 10.66 -28.16
C LYS A 333 11.82 11.67 -27.24
N ILE A 334 12.08 12.97 -27.46
CA ILE A 334 11.47 14.07 -26.70
C ILE A 334 9.94 14.15 -26.86
N ASP A 335 9.38 13.47 -27.86
CA ASP A 335 7.92 13.35 -28.00
C ASP A 335 7.32 12.42 -26.93
N PHE A 336 8.10 11.50 -26.36
CA PHE A 336 7.64 10.43 -25.46
C PHE A 336 8.16 10.53 -24.04
N TRP A 337 9.34 11.12 -23.84
CA TRP A 337 9.96 11.29 -22.52
C TRP A 337 10.45 12.73 -22.36
N PRO A 338 10.37 13.31 -21.15
CA PRO A 338 10.98 14.60 -20.88
C PRO A 338 12.50 14.53 -21.09
N ALA A 339 13.10 15.63 -21.53
CA ALA A 339 14.55 15.72 -21.71
C ALA A 339 15.30 15.77 -20.37
N ASP A 340 14.59 16.06 -19.28
CA ASP A 340 15.16 16.19 -17.95
C ASP A 340 15.50 14.80 -17.38
N ASP A 341 16.65 14.71 -16.70
CA ASP A 341 17.12 13.51 -16.00
C ASP A 341 16.32 13.28 -14.71
N ILE A 342 15.04 12.98 -14.88
CA ILE A 342 14.11 12.69 -13.80
C ILE A 342 13.93 11.17 -13.78
N SER A 343 14.46 10.52 -12.76
CA SER A 343 14.05 9.16 -12.39
C SER A 343 12.79 9.27 -11.54
N PRO A 344 11.75 8.41 -11.70
CA PRO A 344 11.57 7.47 -12.79
C PRO A 344 11.28 8.22 -14.10
N ILE A 345 11.77 7.70 -15.22
CA ILE A 345 11.55 8.30 -16.53
C ILE A 345 10.21 7.83 -17.06
N LEU A 346 9.23 8.73 -17.06
CA LEU A 346 7.84 8.40 -17.32
C LEU A 346 7.49 8.55 -18.79
N PHE A 347 6.77 7.57 -19.33
CA PHE A 347 6.16 7.70 -20.65
C PHE A 347 5.09 8.81 -20.61
N LYS A 348 5.17 9.75 -21.54
CA LYS A 348 4.34 10.96 -21.58
C LYS A 348 2.83 10.70 -21.66
N PHE A 349 2.42 9.56 -22.23
CA PHE A 349 1.00 9.25 -22.46
C PHE A 349 0.47 8.26 -21.41
N PRO A 350 -0.24 8.75 -20.37
CA PRO A 350 -0.75 7.91 -19.30
C PRO A 350 -1.81 6.91 -19.78
N THR A 351 -2.56 7.25 -20.84
CA THR A 351 -3.63 6.41 -21.39
C THR A 351 -3.37 6.05 -22.85
N ASP A 352 -3.88 4.90 -23.28
CA ASP A 352 -3.77 4.46 -24.68
C ASP A 352 -4.55 5.38 -25.63
N LYS A 353 -5.66 5.96 -25.17
CA LYS A 353 -6.45 6.90 -25.94
C LYS A 353 -5.68 8.18 -26.28
N GLU A 354 -4.93 8.73 -25.31
CA GLU A 354 -4.08 9.90 -25.55
C GLU A 354 -2.95 9.58 -26.52
N PHE A 355 -2.34 8.39 -26.39
CA PHE A 355 -1.31 7.94 -27.32
C PHE A 355 -1.86 7.70 -28.72
N ASP A 356 -3.05 7.11 -28.85
CA ASP A 356 -3.75 6.88 -30.12
C ASP A 356 -4.02 8.19 -30.87
N VAL A 357 -4.51 9.23 -30.17
CA VAL A 357 -4.71 10.57 -30.75
C VAL A 357 -3.39 11.11 -31.30
N TYR A 358 -2.29 10.93 -30.56
CA TYR A 358 -0.97 11.34 -31.00
C TYR A 358 -0.51 10.55 -32.25
N LEU A 359 -0.68 9.23 -32.27
CA LEU A 359 -0.32 8.38 -33.40
C LEU A 359 -1.10 8.76 -34.66
N LYS A 360 -2.42 8.93 -34.55
CA LYS A 360 -3.27 9.36 -35.67
C LYS A 360 -2.80 10.70 -36.23
N ALA A 361 -2.45 11.65 -35.35
CA ALA A 361 -1.99 12.98 -35.76
C ALA A 361 -0.58 13.02 -36.34
N LYS A 362 0.36 12.20 -35.83
CA LYS A 362 1.80 12.30 -36.19
C LYS A 362 2.30 11.20 -37.11
N CYS A 363 1.64 10.06 -37.12
CA CYS A 363 2.04 8.86 -37.87
C CYS A 363 0.99 8.45 -38.91
N GLY A 364 -0.24 8.97 -38.85
CA GLY A 364 -1.30 8.67 -39.82
C GLY A 364 -1.97 7.30 -39.64
N PHE A 365 -1.68 6.62 -38.52
CA PHE A 365 -2.34 5.38 -38.10
C PHE A 365 -2.58 5.43 -36.60
N GLY A 366 -3.52 4.62 -36.10
CA GLY A 366 -3.85 4.54 -34.68
C GLY A 366 -3.52 3.18 -34.07
N ILE A 367 -3.83 3.04 -32.78
CA ILE A 367 -3.89 1.76 -32.10
C ILE A 367 -5.02 0.94 -32.73
N PRO A 368 -4.79 -0.32 -33.16
CA PRO A 368 -5.84 -1.17 -33.69
C PRO A 368 -6.94 -1.37 -32.66
N GLU A 369 -8.20 -1.14 -33.07
CA GLU A 369 -9.35 -1.53 -32.28
C GLU A 369 -9.38 -3.05 -32.23
N THR A 370 -9.03 -3.64 -31.08
CA THR A 370 -9.10 -5.09 -30.93
C THR A 370 -10.56 -5.51 -30.97
N ALA A 371 -10.87 -6.51 -31.79
CA ALA A 371 -12.24 -7.00 -32.03
C ALA A 371 -13.03 -7.38 -30.76
N GLU A 372 -12.37 -7.58 -29.62
CA GLU A 372 -13.00 -7.86 -28.32
C GLU A 372 -13.61 -6.62 -27.64
N GLU A 373 -13.30 -5.41 -28.09
CA GLU A 373 -13.99 -4.17 -27.65
C GLU A 373 -15.10 -3.73 -28.60
N VAL A 374 -15.48 -4.58 -29.56
CA VAL A 374 -16.87 -4.57 -30.01
C VAL A 374 -17.65 -5.07 -28.80
N LYS A 375 -17.95 -4.15 -27.86
CA LYS A 375 -19.10 -4.33 -26.98
C LYS A 375 -20.18 -4.86 -27.91
N PRO A 376 -20.70 -6.09 -27.71
CA PRO A 376 -21.90 -6.46 -28.44
C PRO A 376 -22.82 -5.26 -28.29
N GLU A 377 -23.37 -4.74 -29.38
CA GLU A 377 -24.45 -3.76 -29.25
C GLU A 377 -25.39 -4.40 -28.25
N GLU A 378 -25.34 -3.89 -27.03
CA GLU A 378 -26.18 -4.29 -25.93
C GLU A 378 -27.54 -3.91 -26.49
N LYS A 379 -28.23 -4.90 -27.08
CA LYS A 379 -29.64 -5.04 -26.81
C LYS A 379 -29.68 -5.24 -25.30
N ASP A 380 -29.56 -4.13 -24.57
CA ASP A 380 -29.96 -4.02 -23.19
C ASP A 380 -31.46 -4.32 -23.23
N GLU A 381 -31.79 -5.61 -23.25
CA GLU A 381 -33.01 -6.06 -22.62
C GLU A 381 -32.95 -5.45 -21.23
N ASN A 382 -33.83 -4.48 -21.00
CA ASN A 382 -33.81 -3.60 -19.85
C ASN A 382 -33.83 -4.48 -18.59
N ILE A 383 -32.64 -4.69 -18.00
CA ILE A 383 -32.44 -5.62 -16.88
C ILE A 383 -33.32 -5.23 -15.70
N ASP A 384 -33.60 -3.93 -15.55
CA ASP A 384 -34.50 -3.41 -14.55
C ASP A 384 -35.97 -3.79 -14.82
N GLU A 385 -36.41 -3.86 -16.09
CA GLU A 385 -37.74 -4.38 -16.46
C GLU A 385 -37.86 -5.88 -16.19
N LEU A 386 -36.84 -6.68 -16.56
CA LEU A 386 -36.79 -8.11 -16.26
C LEU A 386 -36.80 -8.37 -14.75
N ALA A 387 -36.02 -7.62 -13.97
CA ALA A 387 -36.03 -7.72 -12.52
C ALA A 387 -37.35 -7.25 -11.90
N ALA A 388 -37.99 -6.22 -12.46
CA ALA A 388 -39.32 -5.79 -12.02
C ALA A 388 -40.39 -6.85 -12.30
N GLU A 389 -40.35 -7.50 -13.47
CA GLU A 389 -41.28 -8.56 -13.84
C GLU A 389 -41.15 -9.75 -12.88
N VAL A 390 -39.93 -10.25 -12.65
CA VAL A 390 -39.68 -11.37 -11.73
C VAL A 390 -40.11 -11.01 -10.30
N TRP A 391 -39.79 -9.80 -9.82
CA TRP A 391 -40.20 -9.37 -8.48
C TRP A 391 -41.72 -9.34 -8.33
N SER A 392 -42.45 -8.84 -9.33
CA SER A 392 -43.92 -8.76 -9.29
C SER A 392 -44.61 -10.12 -9.21
N LYS A 393 -43.99 -11.18 -9.77
CA LYS A 393 -44.48 -12.56 -9.65
C LYS A 393 -44.20 -13.14 -8.27
N CYS A 394 -43.13 -12.71 -7.61
CA CYS A 394 -42.63 -13.32 -6.38
C CYS A 394 -42.96 -12.59 -5.09
N GLU A 395 -43.35 -11.31 -5.12
CA GLU A 395 -43.56 -10.50 -3.90
C GLU A 395 -44.63 -11.07 -2.95
N ASN A 396 -45.60 -11.81 -3.48
CA ASN A 396 -46.68 -12.43 -2.70
C ASN A 396 -46.45 -13.93 -2.41
N SER A 397 -45.28 -14.47 -2.78
CA SER A 397 -44.95 -15.88 -2.53
C SER A 397 -44.71 -16.13 -1.04
N SER A 398 -45.21 -17.26 -0.53
CA SER A 398 -44.89 -17.73 0.83
C SER A 398 -43.40 -18.08 0.99
N ASP A 399 -42.69 -18.31 -0.11
CA ASP A 399 -41.24 -18.52 -0.16
C ASP A 399 -40.65 -17.67 -1.30
N ILE A 400 -40.47 -16.38 -1.01
CA ILE A 400 -39.96 -15.38 -1.97
C ILE A 400 -38.58 -15.79 -2.52
N LYS A 401 -37.73 -16.43 -1.70
CA LYS A 401 -36.39 -16.85 -2.13
C LYS A 401 -36.46 -17.95 -3.18
N LYS A 402 -37.29 -18.96 -2.95
CA LYS A 402 -37.48 -20.04 -3.91
C LYS A 402 -38.11 -19.53 -5.20
N CYS A 403 -39.11 -18.65 -5.10
CA CYS A 403 -39.72 -18.04 -6.29
C CYS A 403 -38.72 -17.23 -7.13
N ILE A 404 -37.89 -16.39 -6.49
CA ILE A 404 -36.84 -15.62 -7.20
C ILE A 404 -35.87 -16.57 -7.92
N GLN A 405 -35.50 -17.68 -7.29
CA GLN A 405 -34.64 -18.68 -7.90
C GLN A 405 -35.30 -19.33 -9.11
N ASP A 406 -36.51 -19.86 -8.95
CA ASP A 406 -37.25 -20.56 -10.00
C ASP A 406 -37.56 -19.64 -11.21
N GLU A 407 -37.95 -18.39 -10.98
CA GLU A 407 -38.25 -17.43 -12.05
C GLU A 407 -36.98 -16.87 -12.71
N SER A 408 -35.87 -16.73 -11.98
CA SER A 408 -34.60 -16.31 -12.58
C SER A 408 -34.03 -17.38 -13.52
N GLU A 409 -34.29 -18.67 -13.26
CA GLU A 409 -33.82 -19.78 -14.09
C GLU A 409 -34.47 -19.82 -15.49
N ILE A 410 -35.58 -19.10 -15.69
CA ILE A 410 -36.27 -18.95 -16.99
C ILE A 410 -35.51 -18.00 -17.92
N ILE A 411 -34.64 -17.12 -17.40
CA ILE A 411 -33.84 -16.19 -18.20
C ILE A 411 -32.75 -16.98 -18.94
N GLU A 412 -32.85 -17.08 -20.27
CA GLU A 412 -31.96 -17.89 -21.10
C GLU A 412 -30.50 -17.45 -21.03
N ASP A 413 -30.25 -16.14 -20.96
CA ASP A 413 -28.91 -15.57 -20.85
C ASP A 413 -28.38 -15.62 -19.41
N GLU A 414 -27.25 -16.31 -19.21
CA GLU A 414 -26.65 -16.54 -17.89
C GLU A 414 -26.13 -15.26 -17.22
N SER A 415 -25.72 -14.26 -18.02
CA SER A 415 -25.26 -12.96 -17.54
C SER A 415 -26.44 -12.13 -17.01
N ASN A 416 -27.54 -12.06 -17.78
CA ASN A 416 -28.77 -11.39 -17.36
C ASN A 416 -29.41 -12.09 -16.17
N ARG A 417 -29.41 -13.43 -16.13
CA ARG A 417 -29.86 -14.21 -14.97
C ARG A 417 -29.13 -13.82 -13.69
N SER A 418 -27.81 -13.74 -13.76
CA SER A 418 -26.97 -13.38 -12.61
C SER A 418 -27.21 -11.94 -12.14
N LYS A 419 -27.35 -10.99 -13.09
CA LYS A 419 -27.64 -9.58 -12.78
C LYS A 419 -29.03 -9.39 -12.17
N VAL A 420 -30.07 -10.04 -12.74
CA VAL A 420 -31.45 -10.00 -12.21
C VAL A 420 -31.50 -10.60 -10.81
N ARG A 421 -30.86 -11.74 -10.57
CA ARG A 421 -30.79 -12.36 -9.24
C ARG A 421 -30.17 -11.42 -8.20
N PHE A 422 -29.09 -10.73 -8.54
CA PHE A 422 -28.45 -9.78 -7.64
C PHE A 422 -29.37 -8.60 -7.27
N ILE A 423 -30.08 -8.03 -8.25
CA ILE A 423 -31.05 -6.95 -8.01
C ILE A 423 -32.19 -7.42 -7.10
N LEU A 424 -32.70 -8.63 -7.32
CA LEU A 424 -33.78 -9.22 -6.51
C LEU A 424 -33.33 -9.55 -5.08
N GLU A 425 -32.09 -10.00 -4.90
CA GLU A 425 -31.52 -10.23 -3.57
C GLU A 425 -31.34 -8.91 -2.78
N LEU A 426 -30.96 -7.82 -3.46
CA LEU A 426 -30.93 -6.48 -2.87
C LEU A 426 -32.33 -6.00 -2.44
N LYS A 427 -33.34 -6.13 -3.30
CA LYS A 427 -34.73 -5.78 -2.95
C LYS A 427 -35.26 -6.62 -1.77
N LEU A 428 -34.90 -7.89 -1.70
CA LEU A 428 -35.23 -8.75 -0.58
C LEU A 428 -34.57 -8.30 0.73
N LEU A 429 -33.33 -7.82 0.67
CA LEU A 429 -32.63 -7.26 1.82
C LEU A 429 -33.28 -5.94 2.28
N GLU A 430 -33.66 -5.06 1.35
CA GLU A 430 -34.39 -3.83 1.66
C GLU A 430 -35.74 -4.11 2.33
N ALA A 431 -36.51 -5.07 1.81
CA ALA A 431 -37.78 -5.49 2.41
C ALA A 431 -37.60 -6.03 3.83
N LYS A 432 -36.56 -6.85 4.06
CA LYS A 432 -36.22 -7.36 5.40
C LYS A 432 -35.73 -6.28 6.36
N ALA A 433 -34.96 -5.31 5.85
CA ALA A 433 -34.51 -4.18 6.65
C ALA A 433 -35.68 -3.30 7.08
N ALA A 434 -36.66 -3.08 6.19
CA ALA A 434 -37.89 -2.37 6.51
C ALA A 434 -38.71 -3.10 7.60
N GLU A 435 -38.85 -4.43 7.49
CA GLU A 435 -39.51 -5.25 8.50
C GLU A 435 -38.79 -5.20 9.86
N GLN A 436 -37.45 -5.28 9.87
CA GLN A 436 -36.64 -5.15 11.09
C GLN A 436 -36.71 -3.76 11.72
N LEU A 437 -36.87 -2.69 10.93
CA LEU A 437 -37.05 -1.34 11.44
C LEU A 437 -38.35 -1.23 12.25
N THR A 438 -39.44 -1.83 11.75
CA THR A 438 -40.71 -1.94 12.48
C THR A 438 -40.58 -2.74 13.78
N ILE A 439 -39.79 -3.83 13.78
CA ILE A 439 -39.52 -4.62 15.00
C ILE A 439 -38.66 -3.81 16.00
N ALA A 440 -37.68 -3.05 15.52
CA ALA A 440 -36.83 -2.20 16.36
C ALA A 440 -37.61 -1.06 17.04
N GLU A 441 -38.61 -0.49 16.37
CA GLU A 441 -39.51 0.51 16.96
C GLU A 441 -40.40 -0.08 18.07
N VAL A 442 -40.84 -1.34 17.92
CA VAL A 442 -41.58 -2.07 18.96
C VAL A 442 -40.66 -2.41 20.14
N LEU A 443 -39.43 -2.88 19.87
CA LEU A 443 -38.43 -3.17 20.90
C LEU A 443 -37.99 -1.90 21.65
N GLN A 444 -37.88 -0.74 21.00
CA GLN A 444 -37.57 0.52 21.69
C GLN A 444 -38.67 0.91 22.68
N LYS A 445 -39.95 0.67 22.34
CA LYS A 445 -41.07 0.92 23.26
C LYS A 445 -41.03 -0.03 24.45
N GLU A 446 -40.70 -1.30 24.26
CA GLU A 446 -40.58 -2.27 25.36
C GLU A 446 -39.33 -2.04 26.22
N VAL A 447 -38.19 -1.70 25.62
CA VAL A 447 -36.96 -1.32 26.35
C VAL A 447 -37.19 -0.05 27.16
N ALA A 448 -37.98 0.91 26.67
CA ALA A 448 -38.38 2.09 27.46
C ALA A 448 -39.21 1.71 28.69
N ILE A 449 -40.12 0.72 28.57
CA ILE A 449 -40.90 0.19 29.69
C ILE A 449 -39.97 -0.53 30.69
N ILE A 450 -39.07 -1.40 30.22
CA ILE A 450 -38.08 -2.10 31.05
C ILE A 450 -37.17 -1.11 31.78
N ARG A 451 -36.78 -0.01 31.12
CA ARG A 451 -35.93 1.03 31.70
C ARG A 451 -36.66 1.83 32.79
N ILE A 452 -37.97 2.06 32.62
CA ILE A 452 -38.84 2.67 33.65
C ILE A 452 -38.98 1.74 34.87
N THR A 453 -39.11 0.42 34.65
CA THR A 453 -39.20 -0.58 35.73
C THR A 453 -37.87 -0.76 36.47
N LEU A 454 -36.74 -0.81 35.76
CA LEU A 454 -35.40 -0.93 36.37
C LEU A 454 -34.97 0.33 37.12
N LEU A 455 -35.40 1.52 36.66
CA LEU A 455 -35.17 2.78 37.39
C LEU A 455 -35.99 2.87 38.69
N ALA A 456 -37.12 2.16 38.79
CA ALA A 456 -37.92 2.09 40.01
C ALA A 456 -37.24 1.24 41.11
N GLU A 457 -36.52 0.17 40.73
CA GLU A 457 -35.88 -0.75 41.70
C GLU A 457 -34.42 -0.43 42.01
N ALA A 458 -33.73 0.38 41.20
CA ALA A 458 -32.36 0.84 41.46
C ALA A 458 -32.22 1.75 42.71
N THR A 459 -33.31 2.02 43.43
CA THR A 459 -33.28 2.69 44.74
C THR A 459 -32.95 1.74 45.91
N TRP A 460 -32.79 0.43 45.71
CA TRP A 460 -32.48 -0.51 46.80
C TRP A 460 -31.30 -1.47 46.51
N VAL A 461 -30.16 -1.13 47.14
CA VAL A 461 -29.11 -2.01 47.71
C VAL A 461 -27.99 -2.61 46.81
N LYS A 462 -26.80 -2.70 47.44
CA LYS A 462 -25.44 -3.10 46.99
C LYS A 462 -25.16 -4.62 47.00
N SER A 463 -24.11 -4.98 46.24
CA SER A 463 -23.10 -6.07 46.32
C SER A 463 -23.35 -7.48 45.74
N GLU A 464 -22.39 -7.87 44.87
CA GLU A 464 -21.79 -9.18 44.50
C GLU A 464 -22.59 -10.37 43.93
N SER A 465 -21.88 -11.12 43.07
CA SER A 465 -22.23 -12.26 42.18
C SER A 465 -23.02 -11.94 40.90
N CYS A 466 -22.30 -11.79 39.78
CA CYS A 466 -22.84 -11.44 38.46
C CYS A 466 -23.56 -12.62 37.76
N LEU A 467 -23.16 -13.88 38.03
CA LEU A 467 -23.67 -15.05 37.30
C LEU A 467 -24.91 -15.70 37.96
N ASP A 468 -24.97 -15.71 39.29
CA ASP A 468 -26.09 -16.34 40.00
C ASP A 468 -27.30 -15.40 40.09
N LYS A 469 -27.05 -14.08 40.13
CA LYS A 469 -28.13 -13.06 40.15
C LYS A 469 -28.78 -12.88 38.79
N SER A 470 -28.02 -12.98 37.70
CA SER A 470 -28.59 -12.89 36.33
C SER A 470 -29.50 -14.10 36.02
N LYS A 471 -29.14 -15.32 36.45
CA LYS A 471 -30.03 -16.49 36.33
C LYS A 471 -31.28 -16.42 37.22
N ALA A 472 -31.19 -15.82 38.40
CA ALA A 472 -32.35 -15.64 39.28
C ALA A 472 -33.35 -14.58 38.76
N LEU A 473 -32.86 -13.52 38.12
CA LEU A 473 -33.66 -12.44 37.54
C LEU A 473 -34.49 -12.87 36.33
N VAL A 474 -33.95 -13.74 35.46
CA VAL A 474 -34.68 -14.22 34.28
C VAL A 474 -35.83 -15.17 34.67
N LYS A 475 -35.69 -15.91 35.78
CA LYS A 475 -36.74 -16.82 36.30
C LYS A 475 -37.93 -16.13 36.97
N GLY A 476 -37.78 -14.89 37.45
CA GLY A 476 -38.80 -14.18 38.22
C GLY A 476 -39.77 -13.33 37.40
N SER A 477 -39.37 -12.89 36.19
CA SER A 477 -40.01 -11.75 35.52
C SER A 477 -40.61 -12.03 34.15
N PHE A 478 -40.55 -13.27 33.64
CA PHE A 478 -41.02 -13.59 32.29
C PHE A 478 -41.96 -14.80 32.28
N GLN A 479 -43.18 -14.62 31.77
CA GLN A 479 -44.12 -15.73 31.48
C GLN A 479 -43.91 -16.36 30.09
N PHE A 480 -42.96 -15.87 29.29
CA PHE A 480 -42.69 -16.37 27.95
C PHE A 480 -41.42 -17.23 27.92
N HIS A 481 -41.61 -18.54 28.02
CA HIS A 481 -40.55 -19.56 28.11
C HIS A 481 -39.55 -19.54 26.92
N ASN A 482 -39.97 -19.07 25.75
CA ASN A 482 -39.15 -19.10 24.53
C ASN A 482 -38.06 -18.01 24.50
N ILE A 483 -38.32 -16.83 25.10
CA ILE A 483 -37.36 -15.71 25.09
C ILE A 483 -36.25 -15.95 26.12
N GLN A 484 -36.60 -16.57 27.25
CA GLN A 484 -35.66 -16.95 28.30
C GLN A 484 -34.57 -17.90 27.77
N ASN A 485 -34.95 -18.94 27.03
CA ASN A 485 -34.00 -19.90 26.46
C ASN A 485 -33.06 -19.26 25.43
N LEU A 486 -33.52 -18.29 24.64
CA LEU A 486 -32.69 -17.59 23.65
C LEU A 486 -31.58 -16.75 24.31
N ILE A 487 -31.90 -16.06 25.40
CA ILE A 487 -30.95 -15.22 26.13
C ILE A 487 -29.94 -16.08 26.89
N GLU A 488 -30.39 -17.16 27.53
CA GLU A 488 -29.50 -18.09 28.24
C GLU A 488 -28.52 -18.80 27.28
N ASN A 489 -29.00 -19.24 26.11
CA ASN A 489 -28.15 -19.89 25.10
C ASN A 489 -27.13 -18.93 24.49
N SER A 490 -27.50 -17.68 24.22
CA SER A 490 -26.58 -16.67 23.66
C SER A 490 -25.44 -16.34 24.62
N LEU A 491 -25.71 -16.26 25.92
CA LEU A 491 -24.70 -15.99 26.95
C LEU A 491 -23.71 -17.15 27.13
N VAL A 492 -24.22 -18.39 27.13
CA VAL A 492 -23.37 -19.59 27.23
C VAL A 492 -22.45 -19.74 26.01
N GLN A 493 -22.99 -19.50 24.81
CA GLN A 493 -22.27 -19.63 23.56
C GLN A 493 -21.13 -18.59 23.43
N ASN A 494 -21.38 -17.33 23.81
CA ASN A 494 -20.36 -16.29 23.79
C ASN A 494 -19.22 -16.58 24.77
N CYS A 495 -19.51 -17.12 25.96
CA CYS A 495 -18.48 -17.51 26.92
C CYS A 495 -17.64 -18.72 26.44
N SER A 496 -18.21 -19.68 25.71
CA SER A 496 -17.44 -20.80 25.15
C SER A 496 -16.52 -20.36 24.00
N THR A 497 -16.99 -19.47 23.12
CA THR A 497 -16.21 -19.00 21.96
C THR A 497 -14.97 -18.21 22.41
N ILE A 498 -15.10 -17.37 23.44
CA ILE A 498 -13.97 -16.62 24.01
C ILE A 498 -12.91 -17.58 24.57
N LYS A 499 -13.34 -18.66 25.22
CA LYS A 499 -12.43 -19.66 25.81
C LYS A 499 -11.68 -20.46 24.75
N GLU A 500 -12.31 -20.72 23.61
CA GLU A 500 -11.74 -21.45 22.48
C GLU A 500 -10.76 -20.59 21.66
N GLU A 501 -11.05 -19.31 21.49
CA GLU A 501 -10.15 -18.33 20.87
C GLU A 501 -8.88 -18.13 21.70
N MET A 502 -8.99 -18.06 23.04
CA MET A 502 -7.83 -17.98 23.92
C MET A 502 -6.94 -19.24 23.86
N ALA A 503 -7.53 -20.42 23.62
CA ALA A 503 -6.78 -21.66 23.46
C ALA A 503 -6.06 -21.76 22.10
N LYS A 504 -6.63 -21.19 21.03
CA LYS A 504 -5.99 -21.12 19.69
C LYS A 504 -4.80 -20.15 19.68
N ILE A 505 -4.90 -19.04 20.41
CA ILE A 505 -3.81 -18.07 20.58
C ILE A 505 -2.63 -18.72 21.32
N ALA A 506 -2.89 -19.58 22.30
CA ALA A 506 -1.86 -20.34 23.02
C ALA A 506 -1.20 -21.46 22.18
N ALA A 507 -1.79 -21.85 21.04
CA ALA A 507 -1.30 -22.93 20.19
C ALA A 507 -0.46 -22.44 18.99
N LEU A 508 -0.28 -21.12 18.82
CA LEU A 508 0.44 -20.50 17.70
C LEU A 508 1.91 -20.14 18.01
N GLU A 509 2.51 -20.73 19.04
CA GLU A 509 3.96 -20.64 19.23
C GLU A 509 4.71 -21.46 18.17
N THR A 510 5.41 -20.73 17.30
CA THR A 510 6.45 -21.18 16.36
C THR A 510 7.53 -22.05 17.04
N PRO A 511 8.26 -22.93 16.30
CA PRO A 511 9.29 -23.79 16.89
C PRO A 511 10.35 -22.95 17.63
N PRO A 512 10.90 -23.45 18.75
CA PRO A 512 11.70 -22.62 19.62
C PRO A 512 12.99 -22.25 18.87
N LEU A 513 13.24 -20.94 18.78
CA LEU A 513 14.49 -20.29 18.37
C LEU A 513 15.77 -21.08 18.76
N LYS A 514 15.69 -21.80 19.89
CA LYS A 514 16.64 -22.79 20.39
C LYS A 514 17.08 -23.83 19.34
N GLU A 515 16.18 -24.49 18.62
CA GLU A 515 16.54 -25.56 17.66
C GLU A 515 17.31 -25.03 16.45
N LYS A 516 16.93 -23.83 16.00
CA LYS A 516 17.63 -23.14 14.90
C LYS A 516 19.02 -22.67 15.32
N LEU A 517 19.15 -22.10 16.52
CA LEU A 517 20.44 -21.73 17.10
C LEU A 517 21.33 -22.97 17.34
N GLU A 518 20.76 -24.11 17.71
CA GLU A 518 21.53 -25.34 17.90
C GLU A 518 22.05 -25.93 16.58
N ALA A 519 21.31 -25.80 15.48
CA ALA A 519 21.75 -26.19 14.14
C ALA A 519 22.86 -25.27 13.62
N ASP A 520 22.67 -23.94 13.73
CA ASP A 520 23.56 -22.93 13.16
C ASP A 520 24.93 -22.84 13.87
N PHE A 521 24.99 -23.25 15.15
CA PHE A 521 26.21 -23.24 15.97
C PHE A 521 26.76 -24.63 16.30
N SER A 522 26.32 -25.68 15.59
CA SER A 522 26.75 -27.08 15.80
C SER A 522 28.26 -27.33 15.63
N TRP A 523 28.99 -26.42 14.97
CA TRP A 523 30.44 -26.46 14.77
C TRP A 523 31.26 -25.98 15.98
N ALA A 524 30.63 -25.32 16.96
CA ALA A 524 31.30 -24.84 18.17
C ALA A 524 31.34 -25.92 19.25
N THR A 525 32.23 -26.92 19.12
CA THR A 525 32.53 -27.84 20.24
C THR A 525 33.37 -27.10 21.28
N VAL A 526 32.70 -26.47 22.25
CA VAL A 526 33.36 -25.90 23.43
C VAL A 526 32.66 -26.43 24.67
N SER A 527 33.43 -27.03 25.56
CA SER A 527 33.04 -27.67 26.83
C SER A 527 32.36 -26.74 27.86
N ASN A 528 31.90 -25.57 27.44
CA ASN A 528 31.13 -24.66 28.28
C ASN A 528 30.20 -23.77 27.43
N LYS A 529 29.31 -24.42 26.67
CA LYS A 529 28.28 -23.79 25.82
C LYS A 529 27.46 -22.74 26.59
N GLU A 530 27.14 -23.01 27.85
CA GLU A 530 26.40 -22.08 28.73
C GLU A 530 27.19 -20.80 29.03
N ARG A 531 28.50 -20.92 29.29
CA ARG A 531 29.38 -19.77 29.53
C ARG A 531 29.59 -18.95 28.27
N LEU A 532 29.72 -19.60 27.11
CA LEU A 532 29.83 -18.92 25.82
C LEU A 532 28.54 -18.14 25.48
N ILE A 533 27.37 -18.76 25.68
CA ILE A 533 26.08 -18.09 25.48
C ILE A 533 25.93 -16.91 26.46
N ALA A 534 26.27 -17.08 27.73
CA ALA A 534 26.20 -16.01 28.73
C ALA A 534 27.16 -14.85 28.42
N ASP A 535 28.38 -15.15 27.97
CA ASP A 535 29.36 -14.12 27.60
C ASP A 535 28.95 -13.40 26.30
N CYS A 536 28.39 -14.11 25.32
CA CYS A 536 27.83 -13.52 24.10
C CYS A 536 26.59 -12.65 24.39
N GLN A 537 25.67 -13.10 25.24
CA GLN A 537 24.51 -12.31 25.67
C GLN A 537 24.94 -11.05 26.42
N LYS A 538 25.87 -11.18 27.36
CA LYS A 538 26.44 -10.03 28.10
C LYS A 538 27.12 -9.04 27.16
N LYS A 539 27.82 -9.53 26.12
CA LYS A 539 28.48 -8.70 25.11
C LYS A 539 27.48 -8.01 24.17
N ALA A 540 26.47 -8.72 23.67
CA ALA A 540 25.39 -8.17 22.85
C ALA A 540 24.68 -7.02 23.59
N MET A 541 24.41 -7.19 24.89
CA MET A 541 23.84 -6.15 25.74
C MET A 541 24.76 -4.93 25.96
N THR A 542 26.08 -5.07 25.78
CA THR A 542 27.03 -3.92 25.81
C THR A 542 27.23 -3.26 24.46
N LEU A 543 26.85 -3.92 23.35
CA LEU A 543 26.88 -3.37 22.00
C LEU A 543 25.62 -2.56 21.67
N ILE A 544 24.53 -2.81 22.40
CA ILE A 544 23.36 -1.95 22.45
C ILE A 544 23.67 -0.81 23.44
N THR A 545 24.19 0.33 22.97
CA THR A 545 24.36 1.51 23.83
C THR A 545 23.33 2.58 23.53
N SER A 546 22.76 3.17 24.58
CA SER A 546 21.94 4.38 24.54
C SER A 546 22.76 5.66 24.29
N ASP A 547 24.04 5.56 23.90
CA ASP A 547 24.85 6.68 23.35
C ASP A 547 26.17 6.16 22.75
N PHE A 548 26.58 6.71 21.61
CA PHE A 548 27.58 6.15 20.68
C PHE A 548 28.94 6.86 20.79
N ARG A 549 30.02 6.22 21.28
CA ARG A 549 31.42 6.66 21.07
C ARG A 549 32.42 5.49 20.97
N TYR A 550 32.97 5.32 19.78
CA TYR A 550 33.68 4.11 19.32
C TYR A 550 35.17 3.97 19.74
N HIS A 551 35.78 4.91 20.46
CA HIS A 551 37.26 4.99 20.57
C HIS A 551 37.86 4.64 21.95
N GLN A 552 37.10 4.07 22.90
CA GLN A 552 37.56 3.97 24.30
C GLN A 552 37.64 2.57 24.94
N THR A 553 37.74 1.45 24.21
CA THR A 553 37.94 0.17 24.94
C THR A 553 38.69 -0.94 24.18
N PRO A 554 40.04 -0.96 24.24
CA PRO A 554 40.85 -2.05 23.65
C PRO A 554 41.20 -3.22 24.60
N ALA A 555 40.73 -3.24 25.85
CA ALA A 555 41.38 -4.07 26.88
C ALA A 555 40.44 -5.04 27.61
N LEU A 556 39.89 -6.08 26.95
CA LEU A 556 39.11 -7.11 27.66
C LEU A 556 39.17 -8.57 27.14
N TYR A 557 40.09 -8.94 26.23
CA TYR A 557 40.19 -10.34 25.79
C TYR A 557 41.62 -10.88 25.86
N SER A 558 41.76 -12.18 26.10
CA SER A 558 43.04 -12.85 25.88
C SER A 558 43.35 -12.85 24.37
N PRO A 559 44.62 -12.76 23.95
CA PRO A 559 44.99 -12.56 22.54
C PRO A 559 44.44 -13.63 21.56
N SER A 560 44.19 -14.84 22.05
CA SER A 560 43.66 -15.95 21.26
C SER A 560 42.14 -15.84 20.98
N LEU A 561 41.36 -15.27 21.90
CA LEU A 561 39.93 -15.01 21.69
C LEU A 561 39.68 -13.75 20.85
N GLN A 562 40.60 -12.79 20.91
CA GLN A 562 40.49 -11.54 20.15
C GLN A 562 40.51 -11.77 18.64
N ILE A 563 41.36 -12.68 18.13
CA ILE A 563 41.47 -12.94 16.69
C ILE A 563 40.20 -13.60 16.14
N ILE A 564 39.63 -14.57 16.87
CA ILE A 564 38.44 -15.31 16.45
C ILE A 564 37.20 -14.40 16.51
N CYS A 565 37.01 -13.66 17.60
CA CYS A 565 35.89 -12.72 17.71
C CYS A 565 35.99 -11.57 16.69
N THR A 566 37.19 -11.03 16.45
CA THR A 566 37.36 -9.98 15.43
C THR A 566 37.06 -10.53 14.03
N SER A 567 37.41 -11.79 13.74
CA SER A 567 37.09 -12.44 12.46
C SER A 567 35.59 -12.69 12.28
N VAL A 568 34.87 -13.03 13.36
CA VAL A 568 33.42 -13.22 13.31
C VAL A 568 32.70 -11.87 13.21
N GLU A 569 33.07 -10.89 14.05
CA GLU A 569 32.51 -9.53 14.05
C GLU A 569 32.73 -8.78 12.73
N SER A 570 33.86 -9.04 12.05
CA SER A 570 34.15 -8.44 10.74
C SER A 570 33.51 -9.18 9.56
N SER A 571 32.96 -10.39 9.78
CA SER A 571 32.33 -11.16 8.71
C SER A 571 31.01 -10.50 8.25
N GLU A 572 30.81 -10.45 6.93
CA GLU A 572 29.56 -9.97 6.33
C GLU A 572 28.34 -10.77 6.82
N ALA A 573 28.51 -12.08 7.05
CA ALA A 573 27.45 -12.94 7.57
C ALA A 573 26.99 -12.53 8.97
N PHE A 574 27.91 -12.20 9.88
CA PHE A 574 27.57 -11.75 11.23
C PHE A 574 26.98 -10.34 11.25
N LYS A 575 27.49 -9.43 10.40
CA LYS A 575 26.93 -8.08 10.24
C LYS A 575 25.50 -8.13 9.66
N GLY A 576 25.28 -8.95 8.64
CA GLY A 576 23.96 -9.17 8.07
C GLY A 576 23.01 -9.82 9.08
N TRP A 577 23.48 -10.82 9.82
CA TRP A 577 22.70 -11.47 10.87
C TRP A 577 22.33 -10.51 12.00
N ILE A 578 23.28 -9.72 12.52
CA ILE A 578 23.02 -8.81 13.64
C ILE A 578 22.08 -7.67 13.25
N LEU A 579 22.20 -7.14 12.02
CA LEU A 579 21.28 -6.13 11.49
C LEU A 579 19.86 -6.69 11.29
N THR A 580 19.76 -7.94 10.84
CA THR A 580 18.46 -8.61 10.66
C THR A 580 17.81 -8.95 12.01
N GLN A 581 18.60 -9.43 12.97
CA GLN A 581 18.10 -9.74 14.31
C GLN A 581 17.84 -8.48 15.14
N SER A 582 18.60 -7.40 14.97
CA SER A 582 18.38 -6.15 15.70
C SER A 582 17.08 -5.48 15.27
N ALA A 583 16.78 -5.45 13.97
CA ALA A 583 15.51 -4.91 13.49
C ALA A 583 14.31 -5.71 14.03
N GLY A 584 14.39 -7.05 13.99
CA GLY A 584 13.33 -7.91 14.54
C GLY A 584 13.20 -7.85 16.07
N LEU A 585 14.30 -7.65 16.79
CA LEU A 585 14.29 -7.51 18.25
C LEU A 585 13.79 -6.12 18.67
N GLU A 586 14.16 -5.07 17.95
CA GLU A 586 13.65 -3.70 18.16
C GLU A 586 12.13 -3.64 17.97
N GLU A 587 11.61 -4.27 16.92
CA GLU A 587 10.17 -4.34 16.67
C GLU A 587 9.43 -5.12 17.78
N LYS A 588 9.99 -6.24 18.24
CA LYS A 588 9.41 -7.04 19.34
C LYS A 588 9.44 -6.29 20.68
N ILE A 589 10.57 -5.66 21.04
CA ILE A 589 10.70 -4.88 22.26
C ILE A 589 9.74 -3.68 22.21
N LEU A 590 9.61 -3.02 21.07
CA LEU A 590 8.66 -1.92 20.90
C LEU A 590 7.22 -2.40 21.09
N ALA A 591 6.85 -3.55 20.51
CA ALA A 591 5.53 -4.13 20.68
C ALA A 591 5.23 -4.50 22.15
N LEU A 592 6.19 -5.09 22.86
CA LEU A 592 6.07 -5.42 24.29
C LEU A 592 5.94 -4.17 25.16
N VAL A 593 6.71 -3.12 24.88
CA VAL A 593 6.62 -1.84 25.60
C VAL A 593 5.26 -1.18 25.37
N LEU A 594 4.76 -1.17 24.14
CA LEU A 594 3.44 -0.59 23.83
C LEU A 594 2.32 -1.36 24.54
N LEU A 595 2.37 -2.69 24.55
CA LEU A 595 1.39 -3.53 25.24
C LEU A 595 1.42 -3.31 26.76
N ASP A 596 2.60 -3.23 27.38
CA ASP A 596 2.70 -3.00 28.83
C ASP A 596 2.27 -1.58 29.22
N ILE A 597 2.52 -0.58 28.36
CA ILE A 597 1.99 0.78 28.53
C ILE A 597 0.46 0.78 28.47
N GLU A 598 -0.14 0.04 27.54
CA GLU A 598 -1.59 -0.09 27.41
C GLU A 598 -2.20 -0.69 28.68
N VAL A 599 -1.70 -1.85 29.14
CA VAL A 599 -2.19 -2.53 30.35
C VAL A 599 -2.05 -1.65 31.59
N ARG A 600 -0.90 -0.97 31.74
CA ARG A 600 -0.66 -0.07 32.87
C ARG A 600 -1.50 1.20 32.79
N GLY A 601 -1.71 1.73 31.59
CA GLY A 601 -2.58 2.87 31.33
C GLY A 601 -4.04 2.56 31.65
N GLU A 602 -4.54 1.37 31.27
CA GLU A 602 -5.87 0.90 31.63
C GLU A 602 -6.03 0.75 33.13
N LYS A 603 -5.05 0.14 33.80
CA LYS A 603 -5.05 0.03 35.27
C LYS A 603 -5.08 1.40 35.95
N GLN A 604 -4.23 2.33 35.52
CA GLN A 604 -4.22 3.71 36.03
C GLN A 604 -5.56 4.40 35.77
N ALA A 605 -6.17 4.19 34.61
CA ALA A 605 -7.47 4.76 34.28
C ALA A 605 -8.59 4.22 35.19
N LEU A 606 -8.56 2.92 35.51
CA LEU A 606 -9.50 2.32 36.45
C LEU A 606 -9.31 2.88 37.87
N GLU A 607 -8.08 2.93 38.37
CA GLU A 607 -7.76 3.52 39.68
C GLU A 607 -8.21 4.99 39.76
N CYS A 608 -7.97 5.77 38.70
CA CYS A 608 -8.43 7.17 38.61
C CYS A 608 -9.95 7.30 38.56
N LEU A 609 -10.66 6.36 37.92
CA LEU A 609 -12.13 6.37 37.87
C LEU A 609 -12.75 5.93 39.20
N GLU A 610 -12.08 5.09 39.97
CA GLU A 610 -12.48 4.74 41.34
C GLU A 610 -12.27 5.91 42.30
N GLU A 611 -11.13 6.59 42.23
CA GLU A 611 -10.82 7.74 43.09
C GLU A 611 -11.65 8.98 42.71
N TYR A 612 -11.92 9.16 41.41
CA TYR A 612 -12.65 10.31 40.86
C TYR A 612 -13.85 9.86 40.00
N PRO A 613 -14.95 9.37 40.60
CA PRO A 613 -16.04 8.72 39.88
C PRO A 613 -16.82 9.63 38.91
N MET A 614 -17.45 9.01 37.89
CA MET A 614 -18.29 9.65 36.86
C MET A 614 -19.78 9.28 36.94
N ASP A 615 -20.16 8.63 38.02
CA ASP A 615 -21.51 8.13 38.32
C ASP A 615 -22.60 9.23 38.27
N THR A 616 -22.27 10.49 38.57
CA THR A 616 -23.20 11.62 38.53
C THR A 616 -22.65 12.83 37.75
N GLN A 617 -23.55 13.66 37.22
CA GLN A 617 -23.19 14.93 36.56
C GLN A 617 -22.40 15.86 37.49
N LEU A 618 -22.74 15.86 38.79
CA LEU A 618 -22.03 16.65 39.79
C LEU A 618 -20.59 16.15 39.98
N ASN A 619 -20.37 14.84 40.08
CA ASN A 619 -19.03 14.25 40.20
C ASN A 619 -18.19 14.43 38.91
N ARG A 620 -18.83 14.42 37.74
CA ARG A 620 -18.17 14.75 36.46
C ARG A 620 -17.63 16.18 36.46
N MET A 621 -18.40 17.16 36.94
CA MET A 621 -17.96 18.55 37.02
C MET A 621 -16.94 18.76 38.15
N ARG A 622 -17.20 18.18 39.33
CA ARG A 622 -16.40 18.38 40.54
C ARG A 622 -14.97 17.85 40.41
N PHE A 623 -14.81 16.68 39.78
CA PHE A 623 -13.51 15.99 39.69
C PHE A 623 -12.85 16.04 38.32
N LYS A 624 -13.39 16.83 37.37
CA LYS A 624 -12.86 16.89 36.00
C LYS A 624 -11.35 17.12 35.98
N LYS A 625 -10.88 18.13 36.72
CA LYS A 625 -9.46 18.52 36.74
C LYS A 625 -8.59 17.49 37.44
N GLN A 626 -9.06 16.91 38.55
CA GLN A 626 -8.32 15.89 39.30
C GLN A 626 -8.22 14.58 38.51
N ARG A 627 -9.27 14.20 37.79
CA ARG A 627 -9.27 13.03 36.91
C ARG A 627 -8.36 13.22 35.70
N GLU A 628 -8.41 14.39 35.06
CA GLU A 628 -7.49 14.75 33.97
C GLU A 628 -6.04 14.74 34.44
N ILE A 629 -5.75 15.20 35.66
CA ILE A 629 -4.43 15.12 36.27
C ILE A 629 -4.06 13.66 36.56
N CYS A 630 -4.93 12.88 37.20
CA CYS A 630 -4.69 11.48 37.54
C CYS A 630 -4.39 10.60 36.31
N LEU A 631 -5.09 10.82 35.20
CA LEU A 631 -4.91 10.06 33.94
C LEU A 631 -3.62 10.40 33.18
N VAL A 632 -2.98 11.51 33.52
CA VAL A 632 -1.94 12.13 32.70
C VAL A 632 -0.63 12.29 33.45
N ASP A 633 -0.71 12.60 34.75
CA ASP A 633 0.44 12.58 35.63
C ASP A 633 0.94 11.15 35.74
N ASN A 634 2.26 11.01 35.77
CA ASN A 634 2.98 9.73 35.83
C ASN A 634 3.06 8.91 34.53
N TRP A 635 2.56 9.38 33.39
CA TRP A 635 2.71 8.66 32.10
C TRP A 635 4.17 8.36 31.75
N PHE A 636 5.07 9.33 31.99
CA PHE A 636 6.51 9.13 31.82
C PHE A 636 7.10 8.05 32.74
N SER A 637 6.53 7.85 33.93
CA SER A 637 6.95 6.76 34.83
C SER A 637 6.45 5.42 34.34
N LEU A 638 5.23 5.34 33.80
CA LEU A 638 4.70 4.12 33.19
C LEU A 638 5.52 3.68 31.98
N GLU A 639 5.85 4.62 31.10
CA GLU A 639 6.71 4.38 29.95
C GLU A 639 8.11 3.92 30.38
N ALA A 640 8.71 4.59 31.37
CA ALA A 640 10.02 4.20 31.89
C ALA A 640 10.00 2.81 32.55
N ASP A 641 8.93 2.45 33.26
CA ASP A 641 8.76 1.14 33.89
C ASP A 641 8.48 0.04 32.86
N ALA A 642 7.71 0.32 31.82
CA ALA A 642 7.47 -0.59 30.70
C ALA A 642 8.75 -0.87 29.92
N ILE A 643 9.54 0.16 29.62
CA ILE A 643 10.87 0.02 29.02
C ILE A 643 11.79 -0.81 29.93
N LYS A 644 11.74 -0.58 31.24
CA LYS A 644 12.54 -1.33 32.21
C LYS A 644 12.12 -2.80 32.32
N GLN A 645 10.83 -3.10 32.16
CA GLN A 645 10.29 -4.45 32.19
C GLN A 645 10.61 -5.21 30.91
N ALA A 646 10.39 -4.61 29.74
CA ALA A 646 10.77 -5.19 28.45
C ALA A 646 12.29 -5.43 28.36
N LYS A 647 13.11 -4.61 29.02
CA LYS A 647 14.57 -4.83 29.12
C LYS A 647 14.98 -5.98 30.05
N ARG A 648 14.11 -6.41 30.97
CA ARG A 648 14.41 -7.53 31.90
C ARG A 648 14.12 -8.89 31.28
N ASP A 649 13.24 -8.95 30.27
CA ASP A 649 12.84 -10.17 29.55
C ASP A 649 12.47 -9.81 28.09
N PRO A 650 13.48 -9.62 27.20
CA PRO A 650 13.31 -9.04 25.86
C PRO A 650 12.69 -9.95 24.81
#